data_AF-A0AB74ACM1-F1
#
_entry.id   AF-A0AB74ACM1-F1
#
_cell.length_a   1.000
_cell.length_b   1.000
_cell.length_c   1.000
_cell.angle_alpha   90.00
_cell.angle_beta   90.00
_cell.angle_gamma   90.00
#
_symmetry.space_group_name_H-M   'P 1'
#
loop_
_entity.id
_entity.type
_entity.pdbx_description
1 polymer ?
#
loop_
_entity_poly.entity_id
_entity_poly.type
_entity_poly.pdbx_seq_one_letter_code
_entity_poly.pdbx_strand_id
1 'polypeptide(L)'
;MFRDGPADRGRMAALDTLPRSVARQPVHPAVQPVKNRWRRDPARNLAQGPEAACRGWLDTLGQGFAQCRQATVALRDPAGQPQPRTHSAALHRRPAPPGDHCRAAHRRPRPVQATSGPFRFRHDSDDPAADPEPRSGAVAVFPLQSGRDQRQQELRGYRQPGGRCPAEQAAGRADPGRPGRRGAGAGPCPAVSALQHSQLVPEQSSACLSQPIRHGHYPALHPGAACVVAQDSGEAPMNPLHSLRSQAAGLLLASLACTVQAAPQHGVTLYDEAPKYPADFKHFDYVNPDAPKGGTLRQAGFGGFDSLNPFINKGVPADDIGLIYDTLARSSLDEPFTEYGLVAGKIEKSPDNSWVRFYLRPEARFHDGHPIRADDVEFSFKTLMEHGSPMYKGYYADVDQVIVEDPLRVLFKFKHKGSRELPLILGQLPVLPKHFWADRDFSKGNLDFPLGSGPYKVADVKAGRSVSYERVKDYWAKDLPINKGFYNFDVLTTDYYRDNTVALEAGKAGQFDYWMETSAKNWATAYDTPAVRDGRLIKEELPNGNPTGMQGFVFNLRKPVFQDVRVREALTLLLDFEWTNKQLFNGSYSRTKSYFDNSEMAASGLPSAEELKLLEPLRGKIPDRVFSDPFTLPVTDGSGMTRPQQRRAFQLLQEAGWKIVDDKMVDAQGNPVKIEFLIAQTEFERILLPYKRNLSDLGIELVIRRADVSQYINRLRSRDYDMIVTGYPQSSSPGNEQRVYFDSSSADNPGSRNFMGLKDPAVDSLVTGLINADSRQSLITHTKALDRVLLWGFYVVPNWHIKTWRVAYWNHLDHPKAKALSDIGLMTWWAKPDVKPATATPSAPDQAKPANAEQ
;
A
#
# COMPACT_ATOMS: atom_id res chain seq x y z
N MET A 1 38.36 30.10 42.60
CA MET A 1 39.13 28.90 42.99
C MET A 1 38.77 27.79 42.01
N PHE A 2 39.64 27.09 41.30
CA PHE A 2 41.03 27.27 40.84
C PHE A 2 41.01 26.76 39.36
N ARG A 3 41.69 27.37 38.36
CA ARG A 3 43.07 27.04 37.89
C ARG A 3 43.31 25.55 37.55
N ASP A 4 43.97 25.14 36.47
CA ASP A 4 44.63 25.84 35.33
C ASP A 4 44.67 24.90 34.08
N GLY A 5 45.17 25.38 32.92
CA GLY A 5 45.49 24.56 31.71
C GLY A 5 46.97 24.09 31.68
N PRO A 6 47.72 24.11 30.55
CA PRO A 6 47.35 24.41 29.14
C PRO A 6 48.14 23.62 28.02
N ALA A 7 47.92 23.98 26.74
CA ALA A 7 48.86 23.94 25.57
C ALA A 7 49.50 22.59 25.10
N ASP A 8 49.95 22.37 23.84
CA ASP A 8 50.42 23.18 22.70
C ASP A 8 49.65 22.84 21.37
N ARG A 9 49.50 23.62 20.28
CA ARG A 9 50.19 24.70 19.52
C ARG A 9 50.84 24.22 18.21
N GLY A 10 50.56 24.91 17.08
CA GLY A 10 50.93 24.43 15.72
C GLY A 10 51.20 25.41 14.57
N ARG A 11 51.16 26.76 14.75
CA ARG A 11 51.53 27.82 13.73
C ARG A 11 50.60 27.89 12.48
N MET A 12 50.53 28.96 11.65
CA MET A 12 50.98 30.38 11.66
C MET A 12 49.96 31.20 10.79
N ALA A 13 49.51 32.42 11.16
CA ALA A 13 50.06 33.76 10.80
C ALA A 13 50.00 34.11 9.28
N ALA A 14 49.60 35.31 8.81
CA ALA A 14 49.15 36.57 9.47
C ALA A 14 48.21 37.41 8.56
N LEU A 15 47.78 38.60 9.01
CA LEU A 15 47.00 39.61 8.24
C LEU A 15 47.91 40.65 7.54
N ASP A 16 47.37 41.44 6.59
CA ASP A 16 47.46 42.92 6.68
C ASP A 16 46.39 43.69 5.83
N THR A 17 46.52 45.02 5.74
CA THR A 17 45.49 46.09 5.73
C THR A 17 45.00 46.70 4.36
N LEU A 18 44.05 47.64 4.47
CA LEU A 18 43.35 48.48 3.45
C LEU A 18 44.13 49.82 3.16
N PRO A 19 43.68 50.91 2.43
CA PRO A 19 42.34 51.23 1.88
C PRO A 19 42.20 52.10 0.57
N ARG A 20 40.94 52.33 0.13
CA ARG A 20 40.33 53.53 -0.56
C ARG A 20 40.80 54.06 -1.95
N SER A 21 39.85 54.18 -2.88
CA SER A 21 39.47 55.44 -3.58
C SER A 21 38.05 55.34 -4.21
N VAL A 22 37.10 56.25 -3.91
CA VAL A 22 36.61 57.44 -4.67
C VAL A 22 35.62 57.13 -5.83
N ALA A 23 34.60 57.98 -6.03
CA ALA A 23 33.45 57.73 -6.93
C ALA A 23 32.94 59.01 -7.66
N ARG A 24 32.17 58.86 -8.75
CA ARG A 24 31.13 59.80 -9.25
C ARG A 24 30.28 59.23 -10.42
N GLN A 25 29.15 59.88 -10.70
CA GLN A 25 28.10 59.56 -11.70
C GLN A 25 28.17 60.57 -12.91
N PRO A 26 27.11 60.80 -13.72
CA PRO A 26 26.50 59.93 -14.77
C PRO A 26 26.35 60.62 -16.15
N VAL A 27 26.05 59.89 -17.23
CA VAL A 27 25.48 60.45 -18.49
C VAL A 27 24.51 59.46 -19.17
N HIS A 28 23.39 59.97 -19.71
CA HIS A 28 22.51 59.34 -20.71
C HIS A 28 22.63 60.14 -22.02
N PRO A 29 22.48 59.53 -23.20
CA PRO A 29 21.23 59.78 -23.96
C PRO A 29 20.72 58.55 -24.74
N ALA A 30 19.63 58.72 -25.50
CA ALA A 30 19.02 57.70 -26.34
C ALA A 30 18.71 58.22 -27.76
N VAL A 31 18.83 57.38 -28.79
CA VAL A 31 18.43 57.65 -30.18
C VAL A 31 17.90 56.35 -30.84
N GLN A 32 16.80 56.46 -31.59
CA GLN A 32 16.34 55.51 -32.62
C GLN A 32 16.18 56.30 -33.95
N PRO A 33 15.46 55.84 -35.01
CA PRO A 33 15.17 54.49 -35.52
C PRO A 33 15.54 54.35 -37.03
N VAL A 34 15.48 53.13 -37.59
CA VAL A 34 15.30 52.94 -39.05
C VAL A 34 14.26 51.84 -39.30
N LYS A 35 13.40 52.05 -40.31
CA LYS A 35 12.38 51.11 -40.80
C LYS A 35 12.89 50.43 -42.08
N ASN A 36 12.33 49.27 -42.43
CA ASN A 36 11.61 49.20 -43.72
C ASN A 36 10.60 48.06 -43.82
N ARG A 37 9.61 48.25 -44.70
CA ARG A 37 8.64 47.24 -45.15
C ARG A 37 9.19 46.52 -46.39
N TRP A 38 8.57 45.41 -46.77
CA TRP A 38 7.74 45.34 -47.99
C TRP A 38 6.71 44.20 -47.89
N ARG A 39 5.59 44.33 -48.61
CA ARG A 39 4.56 43.29 -48.80
C ARG A 39 4.56 42.87 -50.28
N ARG A 40 4.22 41.59 -50.57
CA ARG A 40 3.33 41.21 -51.69
C ARG A 40 2.98 39.71 -51.70
N ASP A 41 1.69 39.43 -51.45
CA ASP A 41 0.88 38.43 -52.15
C ASP A 41 0.51 38.98 -53.57
N PRO A 42 -0.11 38.25 -54.55
CA PRO A 42 -0.97 37.06 -54.36
C PRO A 42 -0.96 35.91 -55.43
N ALA A 43 -1.47 34.74 -55.01
CA ALA A 43 -2.45 33.85 -55.67
C ALA A 43 -2.24 33.03 -57.00
N ARG A 44 -2.91 31.85 -57.00
CA ARG A 44 -3.61 31.08 -58.09
C ARG A 44 -2.95 29.94 -58.89
N ASN A 45 -3.59 28.76 -58.74
CA ASN A 45 -4.05 27.78 -59.76
C ASN A 45 -3.11 26.68 -60.33
N LEU A 46 -3.77 25.63 -60.86
CA LEU A 46 -3.28 24.38 -61.51
C LEU A 46 -2.66 23.37 -60.51
N ALA A 47 -3.09 22.11 -60.33
CA ALA A 47 -4.03 21.19 -60.99
C ALA A 47 -3.55 20.47 -62.27
N GLN A 48 -3.05 19.21 -62.12
CA GLN A 48 -3.33 18.04 -62.98
C GLN A 48 -2.69 16.74 -62.41
N GLY A 49 -3.30 15.58 -62.71
CA GLY A 49 -2.74 14.23 -62.54
C GLY A 49 -2.12 13.68 -63.85
N PRO A 50 -1.63 12.43 -63.90
CA PRO A 50 -2.51 11.24 -64.04
C PRO A 50 -2.10 10.08 -63.07
N GLU A 51 -2.84 8.99 -62.83
CA GLU A 51 -3.49 7.97 -63.70
C GLU A 51 -2.51 7.24 -64.65
N ALA A 52 -2.59 5.92 -64.90
CA ALA A 52 -3.46 4.83 -64.40
C ALA A 52 -2.56 3.63 -63.99
N ALA A 53 -2.98 2.39 -63.68
CA ALA A 53 -4.23 1.64 -63.78
C ALA A 53 -4.28 0.60 -62.61
N CYS A 54 -5.10 -0.47 -62.53
CA CYS A 54 -6.06 -1.11 -63.44
C CYS A 54 -7.23 -1.75 -62.65
N ARG A 55 -7.96 -2.72 -63.21
CA ARG A 55 -9.22 -3.28 -62.63
C ARG A 55 -9.53 -4.73 -63.02
N GLY A 56 -10.39 -5.39 -62.21
CA GLY A 56 -11.27 -6.52 -62.55
C GLY A 56 -11.74 -7.23 -61.25
N TRP A 57 -13.02 -7.27 -60.83
CA TRP A 57 -14.30 -7.74 -61.44
C TRP A 57 -14.38 -9.28 -61.55
N LEU A 58 -15.44 -9.99 -61.11
CA LEU A 58 -16.64 -9.63 -60.31
C LEU A 58 -17.28 -10.88 -59.63
N ASP A 59 -18.19 -10.62 -58.67
CA ASP A 59 -19.36 -11.41 -58.19
C ASP A 59 -19.45 -12.95 -58.29
N THR A 60 -19.81 -13.58 -57.16
CA THR A 60 -21.12 -14.29 -57.05
C THR A 60 -21.56 -14.56 -55.60
N LEU A 61 -22.85 -14.33 -55.31
CA LEU A 61 -23.65 -14.82 -54.15
C LEU A 61 -23.18 -14.47 -52.71
N GLY A 62 -24.00 -13.89 -51.82
CA GLY A 62 -25.32 -13.28 -52.01
C GLY A 62 -26.11 -13.01 -50.72
N GLN A 63 -26.67 -11.79 -50.61
CA GLN A 63 -27.87 -11.39 -49.84
C GLN A 63 -27.86 -11.51 -48.28
N GLY A 64 -28.38 -10.54 -47.52
CA GLY A 64 -28.86 -9.20 -47.94
C GLY A 64 -29.62 -8.39 -46.88
N PHE A 65 -29.89 -7.14 -47.24
CA PHE A 65 -30.91 -6.20 -46.72
C PHE A 65 -30.93 -5.77 -45.25
N ALA A 66 -30.77 -4.45 -45.07
CA ALA A 66 -31.46 -3.68 -44.04
C ALA A 66 -32.49 -2.75 -44.71
N GLN A 67 -33.79 -2.92 -44.42
CA GLN A 67 -34.85 -1.88 -44.43
C GLN A 67 -36.26 -2.52 -44.33
N CYS A 68 -36.96 -2.31 -43.21
CA CYS A 68 -38.40 -1.96 -43.19
C CYS A 68 -38.90 -1.57 -41.80
N ARG A 69 -40.13 -1.03 -41.73
CA ARG A 69 -40.85 -0.69 -40.49
C ARG A 69 -41.96 -1.71 -40.20
N GLN A 70 -42.30 -1.85 -38.92
CA GLN A 70 -43.65 -2.04 -38.36
C GLN A 70 -44.70 -2.93 -39.08
N ALA A 71 -44.96 -4.12 -38.50
CA ALA A 71 -46.29 -4.69 -38.22
C ALA A 71 -46.10 -5.75 -37.10
N THR A 72 -46.87 -5.94 -36.01
CA THR A 72 -48.34 -5.96 -35.77
C THR A 72 -48.97 -7.19 -36.49
N VAL A 73 -49.82 -8.05 -35.91
CA VAL A 73 -51.02 -7.83 -35.07
C VAL A 73 -51.30 -9.00 -34.12
N ALA A 74 -51.71 -8.68 -32.88
CA ALA A 74 -52.77 -9.30 -32.06
C ALA A 74 -52.77 -8.68 -30.64
N LEU A 75 -53.74 -8.83 -29.72
CA LEU A 75 -55.23 -8.83 -29.70
C LEU A 75 -55.60 -8.57 -28.20
N ARG A 76 -56.78 -8.13 -27.75
CA ARG A 76 -58.13 -7.88 -28.31
C ARG A 76 -58.73 -6.68 -27.55
N ASP A 77 -59.53 -5.83 -28.20
CA ASP A 77 -60.30 -4.70 -27.59
C ASP A 77 -61.72 -5.20 -27.15
N PRO A 78 -62.67 -4.43 -26.53
CA PRO A 78 -63.01 -3.02 -26.85
C PRO A 78 -63.48 -2.06 -25.71
N ALA A 79 -63.63 -0.77 -26.11
CA ALA A 79 -64.45 0.34 -25.56
C ALA A 79 -63.87 1.17 -24.38
N GLY A 80 -63.99 2.52 -24.37
CA GLY A 80 -64.57 3.45 -25.36
C GLY A 80 -64.38 4.95 -25.00
N GLN A 81 -64.65 5.86 -25.94
CA GLN A 81 -64.61 7.36 -25.80
C GLN A 81 -66.04 7.95 -26.05
N PRO A 82 -66.36 9.30 -26.01
CA PRO A 82 -65.49 10.50 -25.91
C PRO A 82 -65.98 11.77 -25.11
N GLN A 83 -65.02 12.61 -24.65
CA GLN A 83 -65.07 14.10 -24.60
C GLN A 83 -66.17 14.84 -23.75
N PRO A 84 -66.38 16.19 -23.83
CA PRO A 84 -65.52 17.30 -23.35
C PRO A 84 -66.25 18.43 -22.53
N ARG A 85 -65.55 19.57 -22.25
CA ARG A 85 -66.02 20.91 -21.72
C ARG A 85 -66.14 21.04 -20.18
N THR A 86 -66.07 22.23 -19.51
CA THR A 86 -65.61 23.62 -19.79
C THR A 86 -65.45 24.39 -18.45
N HIS A 87 -64.63 25.45 -18.37
CA HIS A 87 -65.05 26.84 -18.01
C HIS A 87 -63.88 27.85 -17.87
N SER A 88 -64.18 29.14 -18.08
CA SER A 88 -63.31 30.32 -17.82
C SER A 88 -63.66 30.94 -16.45
N ALA A 89 -62.96 31.94 -15.87
CA ALA A 89 -61.98 32.92 -16.40
C ALA A 89 -60.87 33.23 -15.32
N ALA A 90 -60.21 34.39 -15.12
CA ALA A 90 -60.40 35.76 -15.61
C ALA A 90 -59.13 36.69 -15.53
N LEU A 91 -59.36 37.94 -15.91
CA LEU A 91 -58.69 39.23 -15.61
C LEU A 91 -58.07 39.27 -14.17
N HIS A 92 -56.97 39.96 -13.83
CA HIS A 92 -56.06 40.96 -14.48
C HIS A 92 -54.82 41.17 -13.53
N ARG A 93 -53.72 41.92 -13.74
CA ARG A 93 -53.16 42.81 -14.81
C ARG A 93 -51.59 42.92 -14.65
N ARG A 94 -50.95 43.84 -15.37
CA ARG A 94 -49.56 44.41 -15.20
C ARG A 94 -49.60 45.91 -15.68
N PRO A 95 -48.53 46.74 -15.80
CA PRO A 95 -47.09 46.62 -15.44
C PRO A 95 -46.41 47.88 -14.79
N ALA A 96 -45.08 47.83 -14.63
CA ALA A 96 -44.07 48.91 -14.82
C ALA A 96 -43.56 49.82 -13.64
N PRO A 97 -42.33 50.39 -13.73
CA PRO A 97 -41.59 51.19 -12.70
C PRO A 97 -41.49 52.70 -13.12
N PRO A 98 -40.48 53.57 -12.74
CA PRO A 98 -39.34 53.49 -11.80
C PRO A 98 -39.17 54.73 -10.87
N GLY A 99 -38.00 54.89 -10.23
CA GLY A 99 -37.59 56.15 -9.56
C GLY A 99 -36.14 56.15 -9.02
N ASP A 100 -35.31 57.09 -9.48
CA ASP A 100 -33.95 57.39 -8.96
C ASP A 100 -33.96 58.37 -7.78
N HIS A 101 -32.87 58.45 -6.99
CA HIS A 101 -32.08 59.70 -6.80
C HIS A 101 -30.88 59.58 -5.82
N CYS A 102 -29.78 60.27 -6.17
CA CYS A 102 -28.73 60.92 -5.33
C CYS A 102 -28.04 60.12 -4.19
N ARG A 103 -26.74 59.78 -4.28
CA ARG A 103 -25.50 60.62 -4.15
C ARG A 103 -25.20 61.16 -2.73
N ALA A 104 -24.12 60.70 -2.08
CA ALA A 104 -22.87 61.45 -1.84
C ALA A 104 -22.00 61.02 -0.59
N ALA A 105 -20.72 60.76 -0.86
CA ALA A 105 -19.50 61.20 -0.13
C ALA A 105 -19.12 60.75 1.33
N HIS A 106 -17.90 60.19 1.43
CA HIS A 106 -16.84 60.40 2.46
C HIS A 106 -17.14 60.14 3.97
N ARG A 107 -16.34 59.37 4.73
CA ARG A 107 -14.87 59.50 4.97
C ARG A 107 -14.26 58.22 5.63
N ARG A 108 -12.93 58.15 5.77
CA ARG A 108 -12.20 57.13 6.58
C ARG A 108 -12.12 57.52 8.07
N PRO A 109 -11.70 56.60 8.96
CA PRO A 109 -10.33 56.71 9.50
C PRO A 109 -9.53 55.38 9.48
N ARG A 110 -8.32 55.38 10.09
CA ARG A 110 -7.38 54.25 10.23
C ARG A 110 -6.84 54.20 11.69
N PRO A 111 -6.04 53.18 12.11
CA PRO A 111 -6.03 52.72 13.51
C PRO A 111 -5.04 53.44 14.45
N VAL A 112 -5.13 53.08 15.74
CA VAL A 112 -4.22 53.46 16.84
C VAL A 112 -3.46 52.21 17.32
N GLN A 113 -2.24 52.40 17.83
CA GLN A 113 -1.35 51.35 18.36
C GLN A 113 -1.52 51.17 19.88
N ALA A 114 -1.11 50.02 20.41
CA ALA A 114 -0.80 49.82 21.83
C ALA A 114 0.42 48.89 21.97
N THR A 115 1.16 49.02 23.07
CA THR A 115 2.50 48.42 23.25
C THR A 115 2.66 47.68 24.58
N SER A 116 3.69 46.83 24.64
CA SER A 116 4.55 46.54 25.81
C SER A 116 3.96 45.99 27.12
N GLY A 117 4.60 44.93 27.63
CA GLY A 117 4.98 44.86 29.05
C GLY A 117 4.37 43.71 29.87
N PRO A 118 5.19 42.87 30.54
CA PRO A 118 4.70 41.77 31.38
C PRO A 118 4.79 42.08 32.89
N PHE A 119 4.08 41.29 33.70
CA PHE A 119 4.32 41.14 35.14
C PHE A 119 4.40 39.66 35.54
N ARG A 120 5.22 39.36 36.54
CA ARG A 120 5.29 38.08 37.26
C ARG A 120 4.69 38.27 38.66
N PHE A 121 4.21 37.20 39.29
CA PHE A 121 4.44 37.02 40.73
C PHE A 121 4.66 35.53 41.11
N ARG A 122 5.32 35.37 42.25
CA ARG A 122 5.56 34.18 43.08
C ARG A 122 4.57 34.23 44.27
N HIS A 123 4.42 33.28 45.21
CA HIS A 123 5.12 32.04 45.63
C HIS A 123 4.10 31.23 46.48
N ASP A 124 4.36 29.93 46.73
CA ASP A 124 4.14 29.19 48.00
C ASP A 124 2.72 29.13 48.66
N SER A 125 2.35 28.15 49.50
CA SER A 125 2.84 26.77 49.76
C SER A 125 1.79 25.98 50.59
N ASP A 126 2.07 24.69 50.80
CA ASP A 126 1.62 23.82 51.90
C ASP A 126 0.22 23.16 51.91
N ASP A 127 0.25 21.94 52.44
CA ASP A 127 -0.79 20.90 52.66
C ASP A 127 -0.88 20.71 54.22
N PRO A 128 -1.60 19.74 54.86
CA PRO A 128 -2.52 18.72 54.33
C PRO A 128 -3.81 18.42 55.17
N ALA A 129 -4.57 17.43 54.66
CA ALA A 129 -5.23 16.34 55.40
C ALA A 129 -6.69 16.43 55.95
N ALA A 130 -7.25 15.20 56.12
CA ALA A 130 -8.40 14.73 56.91
C ALA A 130 -9.80 14.61 56.23
N ASP A 131 -10.15 13.36 55.90
CA ASP A 131 -11.51 12.80 55.77
C ASP A 131 -12.19 12.68 57.18
N PRO A 132 -13.54 12.68 57.32
CA PRO A 132 -14.28 11.41 57.14
C PRO A 132 -15.78 11.46 56.72
N GLU A 133 -16.25 10.34 56.16
CA GLU A 133 -17.66 9.93 55.95
C GLU A 133 -18.29 9.27 57.22
N PRO A 134 -19.56 8.78 57.23
CA PRO A 134 -20.82 9.22 56.56
C PRO A 134 -22.06 9.22 57.50
N ARG A 135 -23.26 9.64 57.03
CA ARG A 135 -24.58 8.95 57.25
C ARG A 135 -25.87 9.63 56.70
N SER A 136 -26.64 8.84 55.92
CA SER A 136 -28.13 8.68 55.88
C SER A 136 -29.15 9.85 55.89
N GLY A 137 -30.17 9.77 55.01
CA GLY A 137 -31.58 9.98 55.43
C GLY A 137 -32.63 10.56 54.44
N ALA A 138 -33.56 9.72 53.96
CA ALA A 138 -34.99 10.01 53.61
C ALA A 138 -35.36 11.04 52.50
N VAL A 139 -36.64 11.23 52.11
CA VAL A 139 -37.58 10.34 51.36
C VAL A 139 -38.90 11.09 50.97
N ALA A 140 -39.60 10.66 49.89
CA ALA A 140 -40.95 11.10 49.43
C ALA A 140 -41.03 12.52 48.78
N VAL A 141 -42.09 13.00 48.08
CA VAL A 141 -43.54 12.68 48.05
C VAL A 141 -44.18 12.85 46.63
N PHE A 142 -44.81 11.78 46.12
CA PHE A 142 -46.14 11.61 45.43
C PHE A 142 -46.67 12.57 44.28
N PRO A 143 -47.74 12.17 43.51
CA PRO A 143 -47.91 12.51 42.07
C PRO A 143 -49.34 13.03 41.67
N LEU A 144 -49.91 12.51 40.54
CA LEU A 144 -51.22 12.74 39.84
C LEU A 144 -51.06 13.52 38.51
N GLN A 145 -51.86 13.35 37.43
CA GLN A 145 -53.12 12.60 37.22
C GLN A 145 -53.37 12.14 35.74
N SER A 146 -54.41 11.31 35.55
CA SER A 146 -55.13 10.79 34.33
C SER A 146 -55.19 11.63 33.02
N GLY A 147 -55.55 11.10 31.84
CA GLY A 147 -56.00 9.74 31.41
C GLY A 147 -57.25 9.73 30.48
N ARG A 148 -57.36 8.74 29.54
CA ARG A 148 -58.51 8.27 28.68
C ARG A 148 -57.92 7.48 27.49
N ASP A 149 -58.29 6.27 27.01
CA ASP A 149 -59.37 5.27 27.18
C ASP A 149 -60.56 5.28 26.17
N GLN A 150 -60.64 4.26 25.28
CA GLN A 150 -61.80 3.36 24.99
C GLN A 150 -61.55 2.35 23.82
N ARG A 151 -62.50 1.43 23.52
CA ARG A 151 -62.34 0.20 22.67
C ARG A 151 -63.55 -0.12 21.75
N GLN A 152 -63.37 -0.92 20.67
CA GLN A 152 -64.21 -2.07 20.15
C GLN A 152 -63.73 -2.56 18.74
N GLN A 153 -63.56 -3.87 18.37
CA GLN A 153 -64.45 -5.05 18.03
C GLN A 153 -65.14 -5.01 16.62
N GLU A 154 -65.40 -6.08 15.82
CA GLU A 154 -64.99 -7.54 15.68
C GLU A 154 -63.98 -7.73 14.49
N LEU A 155 -63.31 -8.86 14.14
CA LEU A 155 -63.22 -10.28 14.61
C LEU A 155 -64.02 -11.44 13.93
N ARG A 156 -64.05 -11.58 12.58
CA ARG A 156 -64.35 -12.86 11.85
C ARG A 156 -63.49 -13.01 10.59
N GLY A 157 -63.04 -14.19 10.14
CA GLY A 157 -63.05 -15.58 10.66
C GLY A 157 -62.25 -16.49 9.68
N TYR A 158 -61.54 -17.54 10.12
CA TYR A 158 -62.00 -18.95 10.08
C TYR A 158 -61.06 -19.88 10.89
N ARG A 159 -61.46 -21.15 11.10
CA ARG A 159 -60.80 -22.14 11.99
C ARG A 159 -61.08 -23.59 11.51
N GLN A 160 -60.43 -24.58 12.14
CA GLN A 160 -60.72 -26.04 12.23
C GLN A 160 -59.69 -27.01 11.55
N PRO A 161 -59.53 -28.27 12.05
CA PRO A 161 -58.19 -28.90 12.18
C PRO A 161 -58.16 -30.45 11.96
N GLY A 162 -57.12 -31.14 12.47
CA GLY A 162 -57.29 -32.43 13.17
C GLY A 162 -56.42 -33.64 12.74
N GLY A 163 -55.97 -34.44 13.71
CA GLY A 163 -55.26 -35.73 13.51
C GLY A 163 -54.56 -36.24 14.80
N ARG A 164 -54.40 -37.56 15.00
CA ARG A 164 -53.78 -38.19 16.18
C ARG A 164 -52.99 -39.47 15.83
N CYS A 165 -51.82 -39.68 16.48
CA CYS A 165 -51.27 -40.92 17.11
C CYS A 165 -51.28 -42.30 16.37
N PRO A 166 -50.55 -43.35 16.85
CA PRO A 166 -49.16 -43.42 17.34
C PRO A 166 -48.38 -44.72 16.91
N ALA A 167 -47.13 -44.86 17.39
CA ALA A 167 -46.48 -46.12 17.86
C ALA A 167 -45.89 -47.22 16.92
N GLU A 168 -44.65 -47.62 17.29
CA GLU A 168 -44.08 -49.00 17.44
C GLU A 168 -43.48 -49.91 16.33
N GLN A 169 -42.24 -50.33 16.65
CA GLN A 169 -41.60 -51.67 16.60
C GLN A 169 -41.07 -52.40 15.32
N ALA A 170 -39.81 -52.84 15.47
CA ALA A 170 -39.23 -54.17 15.17
C ALA A 170 -38.55 -54.53 13.81
N ALA A 171 -37.20 -54.58 13.87
CA ALA A 171 -36.29 -55.69 13.45
C ALA A 171 -36.19 -56.17 11.97
N GLY A 172 -34.94 -56.36 11.50
CA GLY A 172 -34.60 -57.11 10.28
C GLY A 172 -33.09 -57.09 9.93
N ARG A 173 -32.45 -58.26 9.81
CA ARG A 173 -30.98 -58.42 9.66
C ARG A 173 -30.43 -58.16 8.25
N ALA A 174 -29.13 -57.87 8.24
CA ALA A 174 -28.20 -57.62 7.15
C ALA A 174 -27.94 -58.71 6.07
N ASP A 175 -27.34 -58.25 4.96
CA ASP A 175 -26.38 -58.93 4.05
C ASP A 175 -26.88 -60.06 3.10
N PRO A 176 -26.15 -60.50 2.04
CA PRO A 176 -25.09 -59.87 1.21
C PRO A 176 -25.51 -59.72 -0.29
N GLY A 177 -24.59 -59.33 -1.20
CA GLY A 177 -24.93 -58.90 -2.59
C GLY A 177 -24.45 -59.74 -3.81
N ARG A 178 -24.73 -59.20 -5.02
CA ARG A 178 -24.32 -59.60 -6.42
C ARG A 178 -24.96 -60.90 -7.01
N PRO A 179 -24.89 -61.19 -8.35
CA PRO A 179 -24.46 -60.40 -9.53
C PRO A 179 -25.34 -60.45 -10.84
N GLY A 180 -25.24 -59.43 -11.72
CA GLY A 180 -25.39 -59.55 -13.20
C GLY A 180 -26.81 -59.48 -13.84
N ARG A 181 -27.01 -59.44 -15.18
CA ARG A 181 -26.13 -59.15 -16.36
C ARG A 181 -26.96 -59.00 -17.69
N ARG A 182 -26.48 -58.18 -18.66
CA ARG A 182 -26.97 -57.98 -20.08
C ARG A 182 -28.28 -57.16 -20.22
N GLY A 183 -28.57 -56.41 -21.31
CA GLY A 183 -27.88 -56.05 -22.58
C GLY A 183 -28.78 -55.08 -23.41
N ALA A 184 -28.55 -54.67 -24.68
CA ALA A 184 -27.40 -54.68 -25.60
C ALA A 184 -27.69 -53.83 -26.89
N GLY A 185 -26.67 -53.44 -27.68
CA GLY A 185 -26.76 -52.84 -29.04
C GLY A 185 -26.43 -51.33 -29.14
N ALA A 186 -25.88 -50.78 -30.23
CA ALA A 186 -25.30 -51.34 -31.47
C ALA A 186 -24.26 -50.36 -32.10
N GLY A 187 -23.46 -50.79 -33.11
CA GLY A 187 -22.37 -50.04 -33.77
C GLY A 187 -22.78 -49.23 -35.04
N PRO A 188 -21.90 -48.96 -36.06
CA PRO A 188 -20.64 -49.67 -36.41
C PRO A 188 -19.41 -48.78 -36.82
N CYS A 189 -18.31 -49.42 -37.26
CA CYS A 189 -17.05 -48.83 -37.80
C CYS A 189 -16.83 -49.16 -39.30
N PRO A 190 -15.73 -48.68 -39.97
CA PRO A 190 -14.40 -49.37 -40.03
C PRO A 190 -13.19 -48.36 -39.98
N ALA A 191 -11.86 -48.66 -39.99
CA ALA A 191 -10.96 -49.82 -40.20
C ALA A 191 -10.46 -50.10 -41.66
N VAL A 192 -9.20 -50.47 -42.00
CA VAL A 192 -7.84 -50.29 -41.37
C VAL A 192 -6.71 -50.67 -42.39
N SER A 193 -5.48 -50.11 -42.32
CA SER A 193 -4.21 -50.60 -42.98
C SER A 193 -2.97 -49.72 -42.65
N ALA A 194 -1.68 -50.09 -42.82
CA ALA A 194 -0.90 -51.36 -42.69
C ALA A 194 0.64 -51.13 -42.95
N LEU A 195 1.52 -52.13 -42.64
CA LEU A 195 2.99 -52.28 -42.93
C LEU A 195 4.03 -51.71 -41.91
N GLN A 196 5.29 -52.23 -41.78
CA GLN A 196 5.78 -53.62 -41.53
C GLN A 196 7.30 -53.66 -41.11
N HIS A 197 7.69 -54.55 -40.17
CA HIS A 197 9.07 -55.04 -39.83
C HIS A 197 10.15 -54.03 -39.33
N SER A 198 11.28 -54.39 -38.67
CA SER A 198 11.93 -55.70 -38.31
C SER A 198 12.62 -55.71 -36.91
N GLN A 199 13.17 -56.88 -36.52
CA GLN A 199 13.82 -57.29 -35.24
C GLN A 199 15.14 -56.52 -34.91
N LEU A 200 15.76 -56.54 -33.70
CA LEU A 200 16.25 -57.68 -32.87
C LEU A 200 16.36 -57.40 -31.33
N VAL A 201 16.67 -58.47 -30.58
CA VAL A 201 16.78 -58.68 -29.11
C VAL A 201 18.12 -59.44 -28.87
N PRO A 202 18.96 -59.19 -27.82
CA PRO A 202 18.80 -59.76 -26.44
C PRO A 202 19.31 -58.87 -25.24
N GLU A 203 18.67 -58.85 -24.05
CA GLU A 203 18.93 -59.62 -22.79
C GLU A 203 20.08 -59.09 -21.87
N GLN A 204 20.16 -59.29 -20.53
CA GLN A 204 19.23 -59.79 -19.49
C GLN A 204 19.60 -59.25 -18.06
N SER A 205 18.81 -59.64 -17.05
CA SER A 205 18.97 -59.58 -15.55
C SER A 205 20.34 -59.21 -14.92
N SER A 206 20.47 -58.40 -13.84
CA SER A 206 19.77 -58.25 -12.52
C SER A 206 20.40 -59.02 -11.33
N ALA A 207 20.38 -58.39 -10.14
CA ALA A 207 20.59 -58.97 -8.78
C ALA A 207 22.04 -59.40 -8.40
N CYS A 208 22.48 -59.49 -7.13
CA CYS A 208 22.10 -58.81 -5.86
C CYS A 208 23.17 -59.05 -4.76
N LEU A 209 23.14 -58.25 -3.69
CA LEU A 209 23.56 -58.56 -2.29
C LEU A 209 24.96 -59.18 -2.00
N SER A 210 25.80 -58.48 -1.23
CA SER A 210 26.12 -58.80 0.19
C SER A 210 27.43 -58.12 0.70
N GLN A 211 27.57 -58.00 2.02
CA GLN A 211 28.79 -57.61 2.76
C GLN A 211 29.30 -58.84 3.58
N PRO A 212 30.20 -58.75 4.60
CA PRO A 212 31.21 -57.73 4.98
C PRO A 212 32.61 -58.36 5.32
N ILE A 213 33.47 -57.63 6.07
CA ILE A 213 34.39 -58.09 7.16
C ILE A 213 35.92 -57.78 7.05
N ARG A 214 36.34 -56.79 7.88
CA ARG A 214 37.55 -56.64 8.75
C ARG A 214 39.02 -56.72 8.24
N HIS A 215 39.81 -55.79 8.82
CA HIS A 215 41.22 -55.79 9.32
C HIS A 215 42.32 -56.66 8.63
N GLY A 216 43.58 -56.22 8.50
CA GLY A 216 44.23 -54.96 8.91
C GLY A 216 45.78 -55.10 9.06
N HIS A 217 46.42 -54.15 9.75
CA HIS A 217 47.85 -54.08 10.17
C HIS A 217 48.90 -53.44 9.23
N TYR A 218 49.78 -52.67 9.88
CA TYR A 218 51.08 -52.06 9.48
C TYR A 218 52.24 -53.01 9.94
N PRO A 219 53.57 -52.80 9.70
CA PRO A 219 54.28 -51.50 9.62
C PRO A 219 55.49 -51.35 8.65
N ALA A 220 56.09 -50.17 8.75
CA ALA A 220 57.17 -49.56 7.95
C ALA A 220 58.56 -50.23 7.94
N LEU A 221 59.42 -49.84 6.96
CA LEU A 221 60.69 -49.11 7.20
C LEU A 221 61.39 -48.63 5.90
N HIS A 222 62.24 -47.61 6.02
CA HIS A 222 63.20 -47.06 5.02
C HIS A 222 64.63 -47.62 5.33
N PRO A 223 65.72 -47.36 4.53
CA PRO A 223 65.93 -46.38 3.45
C PRO A 223 66.49 -46.99 2.14
N GLY A 224 67.07 -46.18 1.25
CA GLY A 224 67.62 -46.60 -0.06
C GLY A 224 69.05 -46.10 -0.35
N ALA A 225 69.51 -46.35 -1.59
CA ALA A 225 70.80 -45.90 -2.14
C ALA A 225 70.67 -45.66 -3.67
N ALA A 226 71.68 -45.05 -4.30
CA ALA A 226 71.63 -44.61 -5.71
C ALA A 226 72.93 -44.91 -6.48
N CYS A 227 72.91 -44.61 -7.79
CA CYS A 227 74.02 -44.61 -8.77
C CYS A 227 74.51 -45.99 -9.29
N VAL A 228 75.00 -46.13 -10.54
CA VAL A 228 74.83 -45.40 -11.83
C VAL A 228 75.40 -46.31 -12.94
N VAL A 229 74.81 -46.33 -14.16
CA VAL A 229 75.45 -46.89 -15.39
C VAL A 229 75.09 -46.01 -16.61
N ALA A 230 75.91 -46.07 -17.66
CA ALA A 230 76.08 -45.07 -18.71
C ALA A 230 75.08 -45.10 -19.90
N GLN A 231 75.08 -43.96 -20.62
CA GLN A 231 75.17 -43.74 -22.08
C GLN A 231 75.36 -44.97 -23.01
N ASP A 232 74.99 -44.96 -24.30
CA ASP A 232 74.50 -43.87 -25.19
C ASP A 232 73.69 -44.42 -26.41
N SER A 233 73.44 -43.56 -27.40
CA SER A 233 72.92 -43.77 -28.76
C SER A 233 71.40 -43.85 -28.89
N GLY A 234 70.83 -43.00 -29.76
CA GLY A 234 69.39 -42.83 -29.91
C GLY A 234 68.94 -42.61 -31.35
N GLU A 235 67.67 -42.28 -31.53
CA GLU A 235 67.10 -41.85 -32.81
C GLU A 235 65.94 -40.85 -32.60
N ALA A 236 65.36 -40.34 -33.70
CA ALA A 236 64.70 -39.03 -33.77
C ALA A 236 63.46 -38.77 -32.86
N PRO A 237 63.26 -37.52 -32.38
CA PRO A 237 62.15 -37.17 -31.49
C PRO A 237 60.83 -36.85 -32.23
N MET A 238 59.78 -37.64 -31.95
CA MET A 238 58.39 -37.26 -32.24
C MET A 238 57.85 -36.34 -31.14
N ASN A 239 57.23 -35.23 -31.53
CA ASN A 239 57.03 -34.07 -30.65
C ASN A 239 55.80 -34.23 -29.71
N PRO A 240 55.97 -34.26 -28.37
CA PRO A 240 54.89 -34.61 -27.42
C PRO A 240 53.80 -33.54 -27.26
N LEU A 241 53.94 -32.36 -27.87
CA LEU A 241 53.07 -31.20 -27.68
C LEU A 241 51.58 -31.39 -28.07
N HIS A 242 51.24 -32.43 -28.83
CA HIS A 242 49.84 -32.71 -29.21
C HIS A 242 49.00 -33.39 -28.11
N SER A 243 49.59 -34.20 -27.23
CA SER A 243 48.82 -34.88 -26.17
C SER A 243 48.44 -33.93 -25.02
N LEU A 244 49.38 -33.08 -24.58
CA LEU A 244 49.12 -32.08 -23.53
C LEU A 244 48.06 -31.05 -23.95
N ARG A 245 48.03 -30.62 -25.23
CA ARG A 245 47.02 -29.67 -25.71
C ARG A 245 45.59 -30.23 -25.61
N SER A 246 45.40 -31.52 -25.86
CA SER A 246 44.09 -32.17 -25.75
C SER A 246 43.60 -32.26 -24.30
N GLN A 247 44.50 -32.58 -23.35
CA GLN A 247 44.14 -32.65 -21.93
C GLN A 247 43.93 -31.26 -21.31
N ALA A 248 44.74 -30.27 -21.68
CA ALA A 248 44.57 -28.88 -21.26
C ALA A 248 43.24 -28.28 -21.76
N ALA A 249 42.84 -28.58 -23.00
CA ALA A 249 41.54 -28.17 -23.53
C ALA A 249 40.36 -28.79 -22.76
N GLY A 250 40.46 -30.07 -22.37
CA GLY A 250 39.47 -30.73 -21.52
C GLY A 250 39.33 -30.08 -20.14
N LEU A 251 40.43 -29.73 -19.49
CA LEU A 251 40.43 -29.04 -18.19
C LEU A 251 39.90 -27.60 -18.27
N LEU A 252 40.15 -26.88 -19.38
CA LEU A 252 39.57 -25.55 -19.64
C LEU A 252 38.08 -25.60 -19.97
N LEU A 253 37.61 -26.64 -20.67
CA LEU A 253 36.17 -26.86 -20.88
C LEU A 253 35.46 -27.29 -19.59
N ALA A 254 36.12 -28.05 -18.71
CA ALA A 254 35.58 -28.42 -17.41
C ALA A 254 35.44 -27.22 -16.45
N SER A 255 36.38 -26.26 -16.46
CA SER A 255 36.27 -25.04 -15.65
C SER A 255 35.29 -24.01 -16.22
N LEU A 256 35.08 -23.99 -17.55
CA LEU A 256 33.96 -23.27 -18.18
C LEU A 256 32.60 -23.95 -17.98
N ALA A 257 32.59 -25.24 -17.57
CA ALA A 257 31.38 -25.97 -17.18
C ALA A 257 31.01 -25.81 -15.70
N CYS A 258 31.58 -24.81 -15.00
CA CYS A 258 30.99 -24.26 -13.77
C CYS A 258 29.63 -23.63 -14.11
N THR A 259 28.57 -24.46 -14.14
CA THR A 259 27.20 -23.99 -13.99
C THR A 259 27.12 -23.08 -12.79
N VAL A 260 26.57 -21.87 -12.96
CA VAL A 260 26.26 -20.95 -11.85
C VAL A 260 25.10 -21.57 -11.05
N GLN A 261 25.45 -22.57 -10.25
CA GLN A 261 24.55 -23.30 -9.40
C GLN A 261 24.24 -22.41 -8.21
N ALA A 262 22.97 -22.05 -8.05
CA ALA A 262 22.52 -21.18 -6.99
C ALA A 262 22.92 -21.78 -5.63
N ALA A 263 23.77 -21.09 -4.89
CA ALA A 263 24.15 -21.51 -3.55
C ALA A 263 23.00 -21.15 -2.59
N PRO A 264 22.49 -22.08 -1.75
CA PRO A 264 21.47 -21.75 -0.77
C PRO A 264 21.97 -20.70 0.25
N GLN A 265 21.38 -19.50 0.21
CA GLN A 265 21.72 -18.32 1.00
C GLN A 265 20.92 -18.27 2.31
N HIS A 266 21.41 -17.53 3.31
CA HIS A 266 20.71 -17.30 4.59
C HIS A 266 19.65 -16.19 4.50
N GLY A 267 19.75 -15.33 3.49
CA GLY A 267 18.76 -14.31 3.15
C GLY A 267 18.94 -13.87 1.70
N VAL A 268 17.86 -13.37 1.10
CA VAL A 268 17.78 -13.01 -0.33
C VAL A 268 17.30 -11.57 -0.51
N THR A 269 17.87 -10.92 -1.52
CA THR A 269 17.60 -9.55 -1.94
C THR A 269 16.91 -9.52 -3.29
N LEU A 270 16.31 -8.37 -3.64
CA LEU A 270 15.55 -8.19 -4.88
C LEU A 270 16.44 -8.16 -6.14
N TYR A 271 17.68 -7.65 -6.05
CA TYR A 271 18.59 -7.47 -7.19
C TYR A 271 19.89 -8.27 -7.09
N ASP A 272 19.90 -9.32 -6.27
CA ASP A 272 21.05 -10.21 -6.03
C ASP A 272 22.27 -9.49 -5.43
N GLU A 273 22.09 -8.29 -4.88
CA GLU A 273 23.09 -7.62 -4.05
C GLU A 273 23.30 -8.36 -2.72
N ALA A 274 24.46 -8.19 -2.09
CA ALA A 274 24.71 -8.81 -0.79
C ALA A 274 23.73 -8.26 0.27
N PRO A 275 22.99 -9.12 1.00
CA PRO A 275 22.07 -8.68 2.05
C PRO A 275 22.85 -8.00 3.18
N LYS A 276 22.27 -6.96 3.82
CA LYS A 276 23.00 -6.11 4.79
C LYS A 276 23.64 -6.93 5.92
N TYR A 277 22.89 -7.88 6.47
CA TYR A 277 23.34 -8.77 7.53
C TYR A 277 24.04 -10.02 6.95
N PRO A 278 25.31 -10.30 7.33
CA PRO A 278 26.05 -11.48 6.87
C PRO A 278 25.52 -12.77 7.51
N ALA A 279 25.90 -13.93 6.97
CA ALA A 279 25.36 -15.24 7.37
C ALA A 279 25.58 -15.62 8.84
N ASP A 280 26.54 -14.99 9.52
CA ASP A 280 26.89 -15.23 10.92
C ASP A 280 26.44 -14.11 11.87
N PHE A 281 25.62 -13.15 11.43
CA PHE A 281 25.10 -12.08 12.28
C PHE A 281 24.35 -12.59 13.53
N LYS A 282 24.30 -11.77 14.60
CA LYS A 282 23.76 -12.19 15.91
C LYS A 282 22.40 -11.60 16.27
N HIS A 283 22.03 -10.49 15.64
CA HIS A 283 20.76 -9.77 15.72
C HIS A 283 20.76 -8.66 14.65
N PHE A 284 19.60 -8.10 14.31
CA PHE A 284 19.54 -6.88 13.50
C PHE A 284 20.04 -5.64 14.28
N ASP A 285 20.32 -4.52 13.61
CA ASP A 285 20.85 -3.32 14.28
C ASP A 285 19.77 -2.54 15.04
N TYR A 286 18.51 -2.65 14.61
CA TYR A 286 17.36 -1.91 15.14
C TYR A 286 16.65 -2.59 16.33
N VAL A 287 17.32 -3.53 17.01
CA VAL A 287 16.80 -4.21 18.21
C VAL A 287 17.74 -4.03 19.40
N ASN A 288 17.20 -4.18 20.60
CA ASN A 288 18.02 -4.43 21.78
C ASN A 288 18.15 -5.97 21.93
N PRO A 289 19.32 -6.57 21.69
CA PRO A 289 19.47 -8.03 21.75
C PRO A 289 19.28 -8.58 23.16
N ASP A 290 19.44 -7.75 24.19
CA ASP A 290 19.34 -8.12 25.60
C ASP A 290 18.11 -7.43 26.25
N ALA A 291 17.07 -7.19 25.45
CA ALA A 291 15.78 -6.66 25.89
C ALA A 291 15.13 -7.56 26.98
N PRO A 292 14.77 -6.99 28.15
CA PRO A 292 14.05 -7.71 29.20
C PRO A 292 12.81 -8.44 28.69
N LYS A 293 12.65 -9.71 29.10
CA LYS A 293 11.47 -10.52 28.81
C LYS A 293 10.49 -10.44 29.98
N GLY A 294 9.23 -10.12 29.71
CA GLY A 294 8.17 -10.09 30.71
C GLY A 294 7.16 -8.95 30.52
N GLY A 295 6.17 -8.91 31.42
CA GLY A 295 5.15 -7.87 31.45
C GLY A 295 4.06 -8.01 30.37
N THR A 296 3.17 -7.03 30.33
CA THR A 296 2.04 -6.96 29.39
C THR A 296 2.16 -5.72 28.52
N LEU A 297 1.87 -5.84 27.23
CA LEU A 297 1.59 -4.71 26.35
C LEU A 297 0.08 -4.63 26.13
N ARG A 298 -0.56 -3.54 26.58
CA ARG A 298 -1.97 -3.25 26.29
C ARG A 298 -2.07 -2.30 25.11
N GLN A 299 -2.98 -2.59 24.19
CA GLN A 299 -3.21 -1.88 22.93
C GLN A 299 -4.70 -1.55 22.77
N ALA A 300 -4.99 -0.57 21.90
CA ALA A 300 -6.34 -0.22 21.48
C ALA A 300 -6.57 -0.67 20.03
N GLY A 301 -7.53 -1.58 19.84
CA GLY A 301 -8.08 -1.94 18.53
C GLY A 301 -9.29 -1.07 18.18
N PHE A 302 -9.76 -1.12 16.93
CA PHE A 302 -10.89 -0.30 16.47
C PHE A 302 -12.04 -1.13 15.93
N GLY A 303 -13.27 -0.74 16.27
CA GLY A 303 -14.50 -1.41 15.84
C GLY A 303 -14.76 -2.71 16.61
N GLY A 304 -14.13 -3.80 16.19
CA GLY A 304 -14.31 -5.16 16.72
C GLY A 304 -13.97 -6.25 15.70
N PHE A 305 -13.79 -7.48 16.17
CA PHE A 305 -13.47 -8.67 15.38
C PHE A 305 -14.51 -9.78 15.56
N ASP A 306 -14.66 -10.64 14.56
CA ASP A 306 -15.54 -11.82 14.57
C ASP A 306 -14.84 -13.12 14.12
N SER A 307 -13.55 -13.06 13.75
CA SER A 307 -12.75 -14.19 13.28
C SER A 307 -11.35 -14.23 13.93
N LEU A 308 -10.85 -15.44 14.21
CA LEU A 308 -9.44 -15.72 14.49
C LEU A 308 -8.68 -16.29 13.28
N ASN A 309 -9.34 -16.42 12.13
CA ASN A 309 -8.70 -16.76 10.85
C ASN A 309 -8.43 -15.45 10.04
N PRO A 310 -7.17 -15.02 9.88
CA PRO A 310 -6.82 -13.82 9.10
C PRO A 310 -6.82 -14.01 7.58
N PHE A 311 -6.96 -15.24 7.10
CA PHE A 311 -6.68 -15.58 5.71
C PHE A 311 -7.91 -15.51 4.78
N ILE A 312 -9.11 -15.29 5.32
CA ILE A 312 -10.39 -15.39 4.61
C ILE A 312 -10.98 -14.01 4.24
N ASN A 313 -11.86 -14.01 3.22
CA ASN A 313 -12.59 -12.82 2.79
C ASN A 313 -13.87 -12.52 3.61
N LYS A 314 -14.26 -13.40 4.54
CA LYS A 314 -15.52 -13.30 5.29
C LYS A 314 -15.25 -13.27 6.79
N GLY A 315 -15.34 -12.08 7.36
CA GLY A 315 -15.08 -11.79 8.77
C GLY A 315 -14.08 -10.66 8.92
N VAL A 316 -14.00 -10.11 10.12
CA VAL A 316 -12.97 -9.15 10.55
C VAL A 316 -12.03 -9.91 11.49
N PRO A 317 -10.74 -10.09 11.12
CA PRO A 317 -9.79 -10.79 11.96
C PRO A 317 -9.40 -9.95 13.19
N ALA A 318 -9.00 -10.62 14.27
CA ALA A 318 -8.45 -9.96 15.43
C ALA A 318 -7.10 -9.26 15.12
N ASP A 319 -6.89 -8.09 15.72
CA ASP A 319 -5.57 -7.44 15.80
C ASP A 319 -4.51 -8.40 16.34
N ASP A 320 -3.29 -8.30 15.83
CA ASP A 320 -2.11 -9.13 16.15
C ASP A 320 -2.22 -10.65 15.90
N ILE A 321 -3.33 -11.17 15.37
CA ILE A 321 -3.55 -12.62 15.16
C ILE A 321 -2.49 -13.27 14.26
N GLY A 322 -1.83 -12.50 13.39
CA GLY A 322 -0.73 -12.97 12.54
C GLY A 322 0.49 -13.48 13.34
N LEU A 323 0.70 -12.99 14.57
CA LEU A 323 1.85 -13.36 15.42
C LEU A 323 1.85 -14.82 15.90
N ILE A 324 0.78 -15.58 15.63
CA ILE A 324 0.74 -17.02 15.89
C ILE A 324 1.37 -17.86 14.78
N TYR A 325 1.58 -17.31 13.59
CA TYR A 325 2.10 -18.04 12.43
C TYR A 325 3.51 -17.55 12.05
N ASP A 326 4.45 -18.47 11.97
CA ASP A 326 5.73 -18.21 11.30
C ASP A 326 5.57 -18.28 9.77
N THR A 327 6.34 -17.43 9.10
CA THR A 327 6.54 -17.42 7.65
C THR A 327 7.81 -18.20 7.26
N LEU A 328 7.97 -18.52 5.97
CA LEU A 328 9.20 -19.17 5.48
C LEU A 328 10.45 -18.30 5.73
N ALA A 329 10.34 -17.00 5.53
CA ALA A 329 11.37 -15.98 5.74
C ALA A 329 10.80 -14.76 6.48
N ARG A 330 11.70 -13.90 6.96
CA ARG A 330 11.40 -12.68 7.71
C ARG A 330 12.02 -11.47 7.00
N SER A 331 11.18 -10.50 6.65
CA SER A 331 11.61 -9.21 6.10
C SER A 331 12.41 -8.40 7.12
N SER A 332 13.47 -7.69 6.69
CA SER A 332 14.14 -6.70 7.55
C SER A 332 13.41 -5.35 7.54
N LEU A 333 13.42 -4.63 8.67
CA LEU A 333 12.76 -3.33 8.83
C LEU A 333 13.64 -2.12 8.47
N ASP A 334 14.85 -2.36 7.96
CA ASP A 334 15.85 -1.34 7.61
C ASP A 334 16.55 -1.56 6.26
N GLU A 335 16.04 -2.48 5.44
CA GLU A 335 16.47 -2.71 4.05
C GLU A 335 15.27 -2.51 3.09
N PRO A 336 15.49 -2.19 1.79
CA PRO A 336 14.39 -1.88 0.88
C PRO A 336 13.47 -3.07 0.57
N PHE A 337 14.04 -4.26 0.37
CA PHE A 337 13.33 -5.55 0.29
C PHE A 337 14.35 -6.69 0.43
N THR A 338 14.54 -7.19 1.65
CA THR A 338 15.43 -8.32 1.98
C THR A 338 14.71 -9.30 2.90
N GLU A 339 14.76 -10.59 2.58
CA GLU A 339 14.10 -11.67 3.31
C GLU A 339 15.13 -12.64 3.92
N TYR A 340 15.07 -12.87 5.24
CA TYR A 340 16.00 -13.74 5.98
C TYR A 340 15.35 -15.04 6.47
N GLY A 341 16.10 -16.14 6.49
CA GLY A 341 15.56 -17.47 6.73
C GLY A 341 14.96 -17.74 8.12
N LEU A 342 13.62 -17.80 8.21
CA LEU A 342 12.82 -18.17 9.38
C LEU A 342 12.55 -19.68 9.39
N VAL A 343 11.36 -20.18 9.02
CA VAL A 343 11.09 -21.63 8.94
C VAL A 343 11.99 -22.27 7.88
N ALA A 344 12.23 -21.58 6.76
CA ALA A 344 13.27 -21.92 5.82
C ALA A 344 14.63 -21.40 6.34
N GLY A 345 15.52 -22.28 6.78
CA GLY A 345 16.86 -21.90 7.23
C GLY A 345 17.78 -21.44 6.10
N LYS A 346 17.48 -21.81 4.84
CA LYS A 346 18.12 -21.30 3.63
C LYS A 346 17.14 -21.15 2.47
N ILE A 347 17.46 -20.26 1.55
CA ILE A 347 16.68 -19.94 0.34
C ILE A 347 17.61 -20.04 -0.87
N GLU A 348 17.16 -20.66 -1.94
CA GLU A 348 17.90 -20.81 -3.21
C GLU A 348 16.98 -20.40 -4.35
N LYS A 349 17.36 -19.42 -5.18
CA LYS A 349 16.59 -19.01 -6.36
C LYS A 349 17.41 -19.19 -7.62
N SER A 350 16.75 -19.58 -8.72
CA SER A 350 17.37 -19.73 -10.04
C SER A 350 18.01 -18.43 -10.54
N PRO A 351 19.17 -18.47 -11.25
CA PRO A 351 19.75 -17.27 -11.85
C PRO A 351 18.86 -16.51 -12.85
N ASP A 352 17.84 -17.18 -13.41
CA ASP A 352 16.87 -16.58 -14.34
C ASP A 352 15.50 -16.27 -13.68
N ASN A 353 15.41 -16.32 -12.35
CA ASN A 353 14.20 -16.09 -11.56
C ASN A 353 12.96 -16.80 -12.13
N SER A 354 13.09 -18.11 -12.37
CA SER A 354 12.06 -19.07 -12.81
C SER A 354 11.64 -20.09 -11.74
N TRP A 355 12.41 -20.24 -10.66
CA TRP A 355 12.04 -21.03 -9.49
C TRP A 355 12.74 -20.56 -8.19
N VAL A 356 12.16 -20.92 -7.04
CA VAL A 356 12.74 -20.77 -5.70
C VAL A 356 12.57 -22.06 -4.89
N ARG A 357 13.62 -22.48 -4.18
CA ARG A 357 13.64 -23.61 -3.25
C ARG A 357 13.88 -23.12 -1.83
N PHE A 358 13.09 -23.62 -0.89
CA PHE A 358 13.22 -23.36 0.54
C PHE A 358 13.71 -24.62 1.25
N TYR A 359 14.75 -24.45 2.07
CA TYR A 359 15.34 -25.51 2.91
C TYR A 359 14.86 -25.32 4.35
N LEU A 360 13.93 -26.15 4.78
CA LEU A 360 13.28 -26.02 6.09
C LEU A 360 14.19 -26.46 7.23
N ARG A 361 14.03 -25.79 8.37
CA ARG A 361 14.73 -26.11 9.62
C ARG A 361 14.20 -27.39 10.24
N PRO A 362 15.04 -28.41 10.53
CA PRO A 362 14.57 -29.63 11.21
C PRO A 362 13.97 -29.33 12.60
N GLU A 363 14.45 -28.28 13.27
CA GLU A 363 14.02 -27.80 14.59
C GLU A 363 12.67 -27.05 14.62
N ALA A 364 12.12 -26.69 13.45
CA ALA A 364 10.87 -25.95 13.35
C ALA A 364 9.65 -26.81 13.72
N ARG A 365 8.76 -26.27 14.55
CA ARG A 365 7.58 -26.96 15.08
C ARG A 365 6.40 -26.01 15.33
N PHE A 366 5.20 -26.56 15.30
CA PHE A 366 3.97 -25.92 15.77
C PHE A 366 3.88 -25.92 17.31
N HIS A 367 2.95 -25.16 17.88
CA HIS A 367 2.77 -24.99 19.34
C HIS A 367 2.39 -26.27 20.09
N ASP A 368 1.93 -27.31 19.39
CA ASP A 368 1.61 -28.63 19.93
C ASP A 368 2.79 -29.62 19.84
N GLY A 369 3.94 -29.16 19.32
CA GLY A 369 5.14 -29.97 19.13
C GLY A 369 5.24 -30.69 17.78
N HIS A 370 4.22 -30.64 16.93
CA HIS A 370 4.33 -31.26 15.59
C HIS A 370 5.40 -30.54 14.75
N PRO A 371 6.32 -31.28 14.10
CA PRO A 371 7.37 -30.67 13.29
C PRO A 371 6.82 -30.06 12.00
N ILE A 372 7.26 -28.85 11.64
CA ILE A 372 6.86 -28.20 10.38
C ILE A 372 7.60 -28.85 9.21
N ARG A 373 6.89 -29.32 8.19
CA ARG A 373 7.48 -30.03 7.04
C ARG A 373 7.01 -29.47 5.70
N ALA A 374 7.68 -29.89 4.62
CA ALA A 374 7.46 -29.37 3.27
C ALA A 374 6.03 -29.55 2.77
N ASP A 375 5.30 -30.55 3.26
CA ASP A 375 3.89 -30.76 2.93
C ASP A 375 2.91 -29.88 3.74
N ASP A 376 3.32 -29.31 4.90
CA ASP A 376 2.60 -28.17 5.50
C ASP A 376 2.70 -26.94 4.60
N VAL A 377 3.89 -26.67 4.05
CA VAL A 377 4.12 -25.52 3.16
C VAL A 377 3.32 -25.66 1.86
N GLU A 378 3.32 -26.86 1.27
CA GLU A 378 2.51 -27.16 0.09
C GLU A 378 1.00 -27.06 0.37
N PHE A 379 0.55 -27.57 1.51
CA PHE A 379 -0.83 -27.43 1.99
C PHE A 379 -1.22 -25.97 2.22
N SER A 380 -0.34 -25.17 2.83
CA SER A 380 -0.56 -23.75 3.13
C SER A 380 -0.79 -22.97 1.84
N PHE A 381 0.09 -23.16 0.85
CA PHE A 381 -0.02 -22.54 -0.45
C PHE A 381 -1.35 -22.88 -1.13
N LYS A 382 -1.69 -24.18 -1.23
CA LYS A 382 -2.95 -24.64 -1.86
C LYS A 382 -4.18 -24.10 -1.13
N THR A 383 -4.20 -24.16 0.20
CA THR A 383 -5.33 -23.69 1.02
C THR A 383 -5.59 -22.19 0.84
N LEU A 384 -4.53 -21.37 0.83
CA LEU A 384 -4.65 -19.93 0.54
C LEU A 384 -5.08 -19.67 -0.91
N MET A 385 -4.59 -20.46 -1.87
CA MET A 385 -4.95 -20.38 -3.29
C MET A 385 -6.35 -20.90 -3.62
N GLU A 386 -6.97 -21.73 -2.78
CA GLU A 386 -8.30 -22.30 -3.01
C GLU A 386 -9.38 -21.60 -2.17
N HIS A 387 -9.15 -21.50 -0.86
CA HIS A 387 -10.13 -21.04 0.14
C HIS A 387 -9.81 -19.68 0.78
N GLY A 388 -8.59 -19.17 0.60
CA GLY A 388 -8.18 -17.87 1.11
C GLY A 388 -8.85 -16.68 0.43
N SER A 389 -8.55 -15.49 0.94
CA SER A 389 -8.93 -14.20 0.37
C SER A 389 -8.53 -14.12 -1.12
N PRO A 390 -9.38 -13.57 -2.02
CA PRO A 390 -9.06 -13.36 -3.43
C PRO A 390 -7.73 -12.64 -3.69
N MET A 391 -7.18 -11.92 -2.70
CA MET A 391 -5.83 -11.36 -2.75
C MET A 391 -4.77 -12.43 -3.03
N TYR A 392 -4.80 -13.59 -2.34
CA TYR A 392 -3.80 -14.65 -2.52
C TYR A 392 -3.81 -15.23 -3.94
N LYS A 393 -5.00 -15.41 -4.52
CA LYS A 393 -5.19 -15.86 -5.92
C LYS A 393 -4.56 -14.92 -6.95
N GLY A 394 -4.48 -13.63 -6.65
CA GLY A 394 -3.75 -12.65 -7.47
C GLY A 394 -2.26 -12.59 -7.14
N TYR A 395 -1.91 -12.64 -5.85
CA TYR A 395 -0.55 -12.42 -5.34
C TYR A 395 0.40 -13.59 -5.67
N TYR A 396 -0.12 -14.81 -5.71
CA TYR A 396 0.62 -16.01 -6.12
C TYR A 396 0.24 -16.52 -7.52
N ALA A 397 -0.39 -15.67 -8.35
CA ALA A 397 -0.91 -16.05 -9.66
C ALA A 397 0.16 -16.63 -10.61
N ASP A 398 1.41 -16.18 -10.51
CA ASP A 398 2.52 -16.58 -11.39
C ASP A 398 3.25 -17.86 -10.96
N VAL A 399 2.86 -18.48 -9.83
CA VAL A 399 3.33 -19.82 -9.47
C VAL A 399 2.66 -20.86 -10.39
N ASP A 400 3.46 -21.75 -10.95
CA ASP A 400 3.04 -22.88 -11.80
C ASP A 400 2.84 -24.16 -10.97
N GLN A 401 3.84 -24.51 -10.17
CA GLN A 401 3.88 -25.77 -9.43
C GLN A 401 4.58 -25.58 -8.09
N VAL A 402 4.02 -26.18 -7.03
CA VAL A 402 4.74 -26.45 -5.76
C VAL A 402 5.12 -27.93 -5.74
N ILE A 403 6.34 -28.24 -5.32
CA ILE A 403 6.88 -29.59 -5.30
C ILE A 403 7.54 -29.83 -3.94
N VAL A 404 7.06 -30.83 -3.22
CA VAL A 404 7.78 -31.42 -2.08
C VAL A 404 8.88 -32.32 -2.65
N GLU A 405 10.15 -31.93 -2.48
CA GLU A 405 11.30 -32.73 -2.90
C GLU A 405 11.69 -33.77 -1.83
N ASP A 406 11.64 -33.36 -0.56
CA ASP A 406 11.72 -34.21 0.64
C ASP A 406 11.05 -33.47 1.83
N PRO A 407 10.93 -34.07 3.03
CA PRO A 407 10.24 -33.43 4.17
C PRO A 407 10.79 -32.07 4.63
N LEU A 408 12.01 -31.68 4.22
CA LEU A 408 12.65 -30.41 4.53
C LEU A 408 12.96 -29.57 3.28
N ARG A 409 12.51 -29.97 2.07
CA ARG A 409 12.74 -29.20 0.84
C ARG A 409 11.47 -29.06 0.00
N VAL A 410 11.12 -27.80 -0.26
CA VAL A 410 10.00 -27.43 -1.13
C VAL A 410 10.48 -26.49 -2.23
N LEU A 411 10.12 -26.81 -3.48
CA LEU A 411 10.47 -26.10 -4.69
C LEU A 411 9.21 -25.49 -5.32
N PHE A 412 9.21 -24.18 -5.53
CA PHE A 412 8.19 -23.45 -6.27
C PHE A 412 8.73 -23.13 -7.67
N LYS A 413 8.03 -23.57 -8.71
CA LYS A 413 8.27 -23.18 -10.11
C LYS A 413 7.32 -22.07 -10.52
N PHE A 414 7.78 -21.16 -11.37
CA PHE A 414 6.99 -20.04 -11.88
C PHE A 414 6.60 -20.26 -13.35
N LYS A 415 5.47 -19.70 -13.75
CA LYS A 415 4.95 -19.74 -15.13
C LYS A 415 5.84 -18.97 -16.11
N HIS A 416 6.58 -17.98 -15.60
CA HIS A 416 7.37 -17.03 -16.35
C HIS A 416 8.76 -16.85 -15.71
N LYS A 417 9.76 -16.54 -16.54
CA LYS A 417 11.12 -16.21 -16.09
C LYS A 417 11.23 -14.74 -15.72
N GLY A 418 12.26 -14.38 -14.95
CA GLY A 418 12.57 -13.00 -14.59
C GLY A 418 11.74 -12.42 -13.43
N SER A 419 10.93 -13.23 -12.74
CA SER A 419 10.11 -12.75 -11.63
C SER A 419 10.96 -12.59 -10.36
N ARG A 420 11.69 -11.47 -10.28
CA ARG A 420 12.62 -11.15 -9.17
C ARG A 420 11.95 -11.06 -7.80
N GLU A 421 10.71 -10.58 -7.78
CA GLU A 421 9.95 -10.30 -6.55
C GLU A 421 9.34 -11.57 -5.93
N LEU A 422 8.89 -12.51 -6.78
CA LEU A 422 8.14 -13.69 -6.35
C LEU A 422 8.90 -14.63 -5.39
N PRO A 423 10.23 -14.85 -5.50
CA PRO A 423 11.01 -15.55 -4.49
C PRO A 423 10.94 -14.94 -3.08
N LEU A 424 10.91 -13.61 -2.98
CA LEU A 424 10.81 -12.90 -1.69
C LEU A 424 9.37 -12.94 -1.16
N ILE A 425 8.39 -12.69 -2.03
CA ILE A 425 6.96 -12.82 -1.74
C ILE A 425 6.59 -14.22 -1.21
N LEU A 426 7.19 -15.28 -1.75
CA LEU A 426 7.00 -16.64 -1.24
C LEU A 426 7.70 -16.87 0.11
N GLY A 427 8.76 -16.12 0.43
CA GLY A 427 9.32 -16.07 1.78
C GLY A 427 8.28 -15.62 2.82
N GLN A 428 7.38 -14.71 2.44
CA GLN A 428 6.32 -14.18 3.31
C GLN A 428 5.11 -15.12 3.44
N LEU A 429 5.14 -16.33 2.85
CA LEU A 429 4.09 -17.34 2.98
C LEU A 429 3.98 -17.84 4.44
N PRO A 430 2.84 -17.66 5.13
CA PRO A 430 2.61 -18.23 6.47
C PRO A 430 2.47 -19.75 6.38
N VAL A 431 3.11 -20.48 7.30
CA VAL A 431 3.05 -21.95 7.32
C VAL A 431 1.95 -22.42 8.28
N LEU A 432 0.91 -23.01 7.71
CA LEU A 432 -0.29 -23.50 8.37
C LEU A 432 -0.13 -24.98 8.75
N PRO A 433 -0.49 -25.39 9.98
CA PRO A 433 -0.47 -26.79 10.39
C PRO A 433 -1.50 -27.61 9.61
N LYS A 434 -1.02 -28.46 8.71
CA LYS A 434 -1.86 -29.32 7.84
C LYS A 434 -2.71 -30.29 8.66
N HIS A 435 -2.14 -30.88 9.71
CA HIS A 435 -2.82 -31.81 10.63
C HIS A 435 -3.93 -31.15 11.45
N PHE A 436 -3.95 -29.81 11.54
CA PHE A 436 -5.03 -29.05 12.16
C PHE A 436 -6.07 -28.63 11.12
N TRP A 437 -5.65 -28.07 9.98
CA TRP A 437 -6.57 -27.45 9.04
C TRP A 437 -7.23 -28.41 8.03
N ALA A 438 -6.67 -29.59 7.74
CA ALA A 438 -7.19 -30.49 6.70
C ALA A 438 -8.66 -30.93 6.91
N ASP A 439 -9.07 -31.15 8.16
CA ASP A 439 -10.43 -31.59 8.52
C ASP A 439 -11.36 -30.44 8.97
N ARG A 440 -10.97 -29.17 8.72
CA ARG A 440 -11.69 -27.96 9.17
C ARG A 440 -12.17 -27.12 7.97
N ASP A 441 -13.34 -26.50 8.10
CA ASP A 441 -13.81 -25.50 7.12
C ASP A 441 -12.98 -24.22 7.24
N PHE A 442 -11.91 -24.15 6.45
CA PHE A 442 -11.03 -22.99 6.39
C PHE A 442 -11.76 -21.70 5.99
N SER A 443 -12.87 -21.79 5.24
CA SER A 443 -13.57 -20.62 4.69
C SER A 443 -14.48 -19.90 5.68
N LYS A 444 -14.72 -20.50 6.86
CA LYS A 444 -15.66 -20.03 7.88
C LYS A 444 -14.97 -19.18 8.94
N GLY A 445 -15.35 -17.91 9.04
CA GLY A 445 -15.04 -17.06 10.19
C GLY A 445 -15.59 -17.67 11.48
N ASN A 446 -14.71 -17.83 12.48
CA ASN A 446 -15.00 -18.46 13.76
C ASN A 446 -14.01 -17.95 14.83
N LEU A 447 -14.31 -18.26 16.09
CA LEU A 447 -13.49 -17.90 17.25
C LEU A 447 -12.87 -19.14 17.94
N ASP A 448 -12.80 -20.27 17.23
CA ASP A 448 -12.10 -21.46 17.72
C ASP A 448 -10.59 -21.18 17.68
N PHE A 449 -9.85 -21.50 18.75
CA PHE A 449 -8.45 -21.07 18.87
C PHE A 449 -7.58 -21.74 17.79
N PRO A 450 -6.97 -20.98 16.87
CA PRO A 450 -6.10 -21.52 15.83
C PRO A 450 -4.79 -22.07 16.39
N LEU A 451 -4.35 -23.22 15.88
CA LEU A 451 -2.97 -23.70 16.07
C LEU A 451 -2.03 -22.95 15.12
N GLY A 452 -0.84 -22.60 15.62
CA GLY A 452 0.24 -21.98 14.87
C GLY A 452 1.63 -22.45 15.31
N SER A 453 2.65 -21.67 15.01
CA SER A 453 4.09 -21.95 15.23
C SER A 453 4.87 -20.79 15.87
N GLY A 454 4.37 -19.57 15.72
CA GLY A 454 5.03 -18.31 16.03
C GLY A 454 5.23 -18.00 17.52
N PRO A 455 5.76 -16.81 17.85
CA PRO A 455 6.14 -16.42 19.22
C PRO A 455 5.00 -16.32 20.23
N TYR A 456 3.76 -16.17 19.79
CA TYR A 456 2.58 -16.04 20.64
C TYR A 456 1.48 -17.04 20.27
N LYS A 457 0.55 -17.30 21.20
CA LYS A 457 -0.69 -18.04 20.96
C LYS A 457 -1.88 -17.36 21.63
N VAL A 458 -3.09 -17.57 21.11
CA VAL A 458 -4.32 -17.00 21.67
C VAL A 458 -4.53 -17.50 23.11
N ALA A 459 -4.83 -16.59 24.03
CA ALA A 459 -5.01 -16.87 25.46
C ALA A 459 -6.45 -16.64 25.93
N ASP A 460 -7.07 -15.51 25.58
CA ASP A 460 -8.48 -15.22 25.87
C ASP A 460 -9.13 -14.40 24.73
N VAL A 461 -10.43 -14.61 24.52
CA VAL A 461 -11.22 -14.02 23.44
C VAL A 461 -12.59 -13.61 23.96
N LYS A 462 -12.85 -12.31 23.98
CA LYS A 462 -14.17 -11.73 24.23
C LYS A 462 -14.65 -11.10 22.93
N ALA A 463 -15.50 -11.84 22.20
CA ALA A 463 -15.98 -11.50 20.86
C ALA A 463 -16.37 -10.01 20.72
N GLY A 464 -15.77 -9.31 19.76
CA GLY A 464 -16.02 -7.88 19.51
C GLY A 464 -15.64 -6.91 20.65
N ARG A 465 -14.94 -7.37 21.71
CA ARG A 465 -14.52 -6.53 22.85
C ARG A 465 -13.02 -6.59 23.13
N SER A 466 -12.41 -7.78 23.24
CA SER A 466 -11.00 -7.92 23.57
C SER A 466 -10.40 -9.22 23.06
N VAL A 467 -9.12 -9.21 22.71
CA VAL A 467 -8.29 -10.42 22.48
C VAL A 467 -7.03 -10.32 23.33
N SER A 468 -6.53 -11.45 23.83
CA SER A 468 -5.19 -11.53 24.41
C SER A 468 -4.40 -12.72 23.90
N TYR A 469 -3.08 -12.57 23.91
CA TYR A 469 -2.11 -13.55 23.45
C TYR A 469 -1.05 -13.76 24.53
N GLU A 470 -0.62 -15.00 24.76
CA GLU A 470 0.50 -15.31 25.66
C GLU A 470 1.74 -15.76 24.87
N ARG A 471 2.93 -15.37 25.36
CA ARG A 471 4.20 -15.68 24.71
C ARG A 471 4.58 -17.15 24.94
N VAL A 472 4.88 -17.87 23.86
CA VAL A 472 5.29 -19.28 23.90
C VAL A 472 6.72 -19.36 24.44
N LYS A 473 6.86 -19.79 25.71
CA LYS A 473 8.14 -19.75 26.45
C LYS A 473 9.23 -20.64 25.84
N ASP A 474 8.81 -21.70 25.16
CA ASP A 474 9.62 -22.65 24.41
C ASP A 474 9.52 -22.45 22.88
N TYR A 475 9.10 -21.27 22.41
CA TYR A 475 9.04 -20.90 20.99
C TYR A 475 10.34 -21.30 20.27
N TRP A 476 10.17 -22.08 19.19
CA TRP A 476 11.25 -22.85 18.59
C TRP A 476 12.36 -21.98 17.99
N ALA A 477 12.02 -20.80 17.50
CA ALA A 477 12.93 -19.86 16.86
C ALA A 477 13.34 -18.67 17.74
N LYS A 478 13.11 -18.72 19.06
CA LYS A 478 13.40 -17.61 19.99
C LYS A 478 14.87 -17.18 20.02
N ASP A 479 15.79 -18.10 19.77
CA ASP A 479 17.25 -17.91 19.84
C ASP A 479 17.89 -17.66 18.46
N LEU A 480 17.10 -17.57 17.38
CA LEU A 480 17.62 -17.23 16.04
C LEU A 480 18.00 -15.74 15.97
N PRO A 481 19.07 -15.35 15.22
CA PRO A 481 19.47 -13.95 15.04
C PRO A 481 18.33 -13.03 14.57
N ILE A 482 17.49 -13.49 13.64
CA ILE A 482 16.31 -12.77 13.14
C ILE A 482 15.21 -12.49 14.18
N ASN A 483 15.28 -13.14 15.35
CA ASN A 483 14.29 -13.05 16.43
C ASN A 483 14.89 -12.57 17.76
N LYS A 484 16.22 -12.53 17.91
CA LYS A 484 16.86 -11.97 19.11
C LYS A 484 16.45 -10.50 19.24
N GLY A 485 16.01 -10.09 20.43
CA GLY A 485 15.50 -8.74 20.71
C GLY A 485 14.05 -8.47 20.29
N PHE A 486 13.35 -9.41 19.63
CA PHE A 486 11.90 -9.34 19.38
C PHE A 486 11.10 -10.12 20.41
N TYR A 487 9.80 -9.82 20.50
CA TYR A 487 8.79 -10.57 21.26
C TYR A 487 9.16 -10.61 22.75
N ASN A 488 9.17 -9.42 23.36
CA ASN A 488 9.68 -9.20 24.70
C ASN A 488 8.60 -9.30 25.79
N PHE A 489 7.36 -8.92 25.47
CA PHE A 489 6.21 -9.00 26.38
C PHE A 489 5.77 -10.45 26.59
N ASP A 490 5.30 -10.79 27.80
CA ASP A 490 4.74 -12.12 28.08
C ASP A 490 3.26 -12.22 27.69
N VAL A 491 2.56 -11.09 27.70
CA VAL A 491 1.15 -10.99 27.28
C VAL A 491 0.96 -9.78 26.37
N LEU A 492 0.24 -9.97 25.27
CA LEU A 492 -0.35 -8.89 24.46
C LEU A 492 -1.85 -8.84 24.75
N THR A 493 -2.45 -7.66 24.85
CA THR A 493 -3.91 -7.51 25.05
C THR A 493 -4.43 -6.32 24.26
N THR A 494 -5.42 -6.54 23.41
CA THR A 494 -6.03 -5.49 22.59
C THR A 494 -7.51 -5.37 22.94
N ASP A 495 -7.90 -4.23 23.51
CA ASP A 495 -9.29 -3.84 23.77
C ASP A 495 -9.83 -2.99 22.61
N TYR A 496 -11.07 -3.25 22.17
CA TYR A 496 -11.64 -2.65 20.96
C TYR A 496 -12.54 -1.45 21.27
N TYR A 497 -12.22 -0.31 20.65
CA TYR A 497 -12.92 0.95 20.82
C TYR A 497 -13.74 1.32 19.57
N ARG A 498 -14.94 1.87 19.78
CA ARG A 498 -15.83 2.30 18.69
C ARG A 498 -15.52 3.70 18.14
N ASP A 499 -14.69 4.47 18.83
CA ASP A 499 -14.38 5.86 18.50
C ASP A 499 -12.97 6.26 18.98
N ASN A 500 -12.23 7.00 18.14
CA ASN A 500 -10.85 7.38 18.40
C ASN A 500 -10.71 8.42 19.52
N THR A 501 -11.75 9.21 19.81
CA THR A 501 -11.76 10.16 20.93
C THR A 501 -11.85 9.41 22.25
N VAL A 502 -12.76 8.42 22.33
CA VAL A 502 -12.90 7.56 23.52
C VAL A 502 -11.61 6.79 23.78
N ALA A 503 -11.00 6.22 22.73
CA ALA A 503 -9.71 5.55 22.84
C ALA A 503 -8.58 6.50 23.28
N LEU A 504 -8.50 7.72 22.73
CA LEU A 504 -7.51 8.71 23.13
C LEU A 504 -7.63 9.12 24.62
N GLU A 505 -8.84 9.31 25.14
CA GLU A 505 -9.04 9.56 26.58
C GLU A 505 -8.68 8.34 27.44
N ALA A 506 -9.04 7.13 27.00
CA ALA A 506 -8.67 5.88 27.68
C ALA A 506 -7.15 5.66 27.74
N GLY A 507 -6.42 5.95 26.66
CA GLY A 507 -4.96 5.90 26.61
C GLY A 507 -4.32 6.90 27.58
N LYS A 508 -4.83 8.13 27.62
CA LYS A 508 -4.40 9.16 28.59
C LYS A 508 -4.76 8.84 30.05
N ALA A 509 -5.76 7.99 30.29
CA ALA A 509 -6.14 7.49 31.61
C ALA A 509 -5.38 6.23 32.08
N GLY A 510 -4.50 5.67 31.23
CA GLY A 510 -3.70 4.48 31.55
C GLY A 510 -4.43 3.16 31.35
N GLN A 511 -5.48 3.12 30.51
CA GLN A 511 -6.17 1.88 30.16
C GLN A 511 -5.32 0.98 29.26
N PHE A 512 -4.55 1.58 28.34
CA PHE A 512 -3.61 0.89 27.47
C PHE A 512 -2.28 1.66 27.33
N ASP A 513 -1.24 0.99 26.85
CA ASP A 513 0.15 1.38 27.08
C ASP A 513 0.81 2.14 25.91
N TYR A 514 0.26 1.99 24.70
CA TYR A 514 0.80 2.55 23.45
C TYR A 514 -0.32 3.09 22.52
N TRP A 515 -0.06 4.21 21.84
CA TRP A 515 -0.95 4.84 20.85
C TRP A 515 -0.18 5.42 19.67
N MET A 516 -0.65 5.18 18.44
CA MET A 516 -0.20 5.91 17.24
C MET A 516 -1.18 7.04 16.91
N GLU A 517 -0.76 8.30 17.05
CA GLU A 517 -1.63 9.46 16.84
C GLU A 517 -1.65 9.91 15.36
N THR A 518 -2.74 9.62 14.66
CA THR A 518 -2.93 10.01 13.25
C THR A 518 -3.44 11.45 13.09
N SER A 519 -4.01 12.05 14.14
CA SER A 519 -4.59 13.40 14.12
C SER A 519 -3.58 14.48 14.52
N ALA A 520 -3.17 15.28 13.53
CA ALA A 520 -2.40 16.50 13.71
C ALA A 520 -3.07 17.56 14.63
N LYS A 521 -4.40 17.48 14.84
CA LYS A 521 -5.10 18.30 15.83
C LYS A 521 -4.81 17.78 17.24
N ASN A 522 -5.03 16.48 17.46
CA ASN A 522 -4.92 15.85 18.76
C ASN A 522 -3.47 15.93 19.26
N TRP A 523 -2.49 15.61 18.40
CA TRP A 523 -1.07 15.67 18.74
C TRP A 523 -0.63 17.04 19.27
N ALA A 524 -1.17 18.12 18.71
CA ALA A 524 -0.84 19.49 19.11
C ALA A 524 -1.62 19.98 20.34
N THR A 525 -2.81 19.42 20.65
CA THR A 525 -3.76 20.04 21.60
C THR A 525 -4.33 19.13 22.69
N ALA A 526 -4.43 17.82 22.47
CA ALA A 526 -5.15 16.89 23.35
C ALA A 526 -4.26 16.24 24.45
N TYR A 527 -2.95 16.50 24.42
CA TYR A 527 -1.95 15.85 25.29
C TYR A 527 -1.42 16.73 26.42
N ASP A 528 -1.86 18.00 26.56
CA ASP A 528 -1.47 18.81 27.71
C ASP A 528 -2.18 18.31 28.98
N THR A 529 -1.52 17.37 29.65
CA THR A 529 -2.07 16.58 30.75
C THR A 529 -1.02 16.38 31.84
N PRO A 530 -1.42 16.13 33.11
CA PRO A 530 -0.48 15.80 34.17
C PRO A 530 0.44 14.63 33.79
N ALA A 531 -0.10 13.54 33.23
CA ALA A 531 0.71 12.38 32.85
C ALA A 531 1.85 12.72 31.86
N VAL A 532 1.64 13.64 30.92
CA VAL A 532 2.70 14.10 30.00
C VAL A 532 3.68 15.04 30.69
N ARG A 533 3.19 15.98 31.51
CA ARG A 533 4.03 16.93 32.28
C ARG A 533 4.92 16.22 33.31
N ASP A 534 4.42 15.14 33.90
CA ASP A 534 5.12 14.30 34.88
C ASP A 534 6.13 13.31 34.22
N GLY A 535 6.18 13.24 32.88
CA GLY A 535 6.98 12.23 32.16
C GLY A 535 6.48 10.79 32.32
N ARG A 536 5.20 10.60 32.70
CA ARG A 536 4.54 9.28 32.83
C ARG A 536 3.97 8.78 31.50
N LEU A 537 3.46 9.68 30.67
CA LEU A 537 3.04 9.44 29.29
C LEU A 537 4.01 10.20 28.36
N ILE A 538 4.87 9.47 27.67
CA ILE A 538 5.88 10.03 26.76
C ILE A 538 5.23 10.30 25.40
N LYS A 539 5.62 11.40 24.76
CA LYS A 539 5.32 11.71 23.36
C LYS A 539 6.62 11.70 22.56
N GLU A 540 6.72 10.89 21.51
CA GLU A 540 7.85 10.91 20.58
C GLU A 540 7.37 11.00 19.12
N GLU A 541 8.15 11.70 18.29
CA GLU A 541 8.05 11.62 16.84
C GLU A 541 9.20 10.75 16.31
N LEU A 542 8.89 9.51 15.93
CA LEU A 542 9.85 8.55 15.37
C LEU A 542 10.02 8.81 13.87
N PRO A 543 11.24 9.01 13.32
CA PRO A 543 11.45 9.17 11.88
C PRO A 543 10.86 8.02 11.06
N ASN A 544 9.95 8.35 10.14
CA ASN A 544 9.36 7.40 9.20
C ASN A 544 10.20 7.40 7.91
N GLY A 545 10.87 6.29 7.62
CA GLY A 545 11.71 6.10 6.44
C GLY A 545 10.98 5.50 5.23
N ASN A 546 9.68 5.16 5.36
CA ASN A 546 8.91 4.69 4.20
C ASN A 546 8.77 5.78 3.13
N PRO A 547 8.84 5.42 1.84
CA PRO A 547 8.39 6.28 0.77
C PRO A 547 6.93 6.68 0.96
N THR A 548 6.63 7.91 0.58
CA THR A 548 5.29 8.49 0.65
C THR A 548 4.77 8.67 -0.76
N GLY A 549 3.86 7.78 -1.14
CA GLY A 549 3.14 7.89 -2.40
C GLY A 549 2.21 9.08 -2.42
N MET A 550 2.00 9.68 -3.59
CA MET A 550 1.28 10.95 -3.66
C MET A 550 -0.23 10.80 -3.42
N GLN A 551 -0.66 11.17 -2.20
CA GLN A 551 -2.02 11.62 -1.97
C GLN A 551 -2.24 12.95 -2.69
N GLY A 552 -3.36 13.09 -3.39
CA GLY A 552 -3.69 14.31 -4.11
C GLY A 552 -5.15 14.40 -4.50
N PHE A 553 -5.55 15.57 -5.01
CA PHE A 553 -6.83 15.72 -5.68
C PHE A 553 -6.66 15.32 -7.14
N VAL A 554 -7.27 14.23 -7.56
CA VAL A 554 -7.05 13.62 -8.87
C VAL A 554 -8.03 14.17 -9.90
N PHE A 555 -7.53 14.58 -11.06
CA PHE A 555 -8.35 14.98 -12.19
C PHE A 555 -8.79 13.77 -13.01
N ASN A 556 -10.09 13.64 -13.33
CA ASN A 556 -10.57 12.62 -14.26
C ASN A 556 -10.29 13.05 -15.71
N LEU A 557 -9.25 12.47 -16.33
CA LEU A 557 -8.78 12.75 -17.69
C LEU A 557 -9.75 12.24 -18.78
N ARG A 558 -10.96 11.78 -18.41
CA ARG A 558 -12.09 11.59 -19.34
C ARG A 558 -12.92 12.86 -19.55
N LYS A 559 -12.77 13.87 -18.68
CA LYS A 559 -13.52 15.12 -18.74
C LYS A 559 -12.81 16.11 -19.67
N PRO A 560 -13.50 16.74 -20.65
CA PRO A 560 -12.89 17.71 -21.57
C PRO A 560 -12.18 18.87 -20.86
N VAL A 561 -12.75 19.34 -19.74
CA VAL A 561 -12.23 20.43 -18.91
C VAL A 561 -10.82 20.17 -18.33
N PHE A 562 -10.37 18.91 -18.25
CA PHE A 562 -9.06 18.54 -17.70
C PHE A 562 -8.06 18.01 -18.74
N GLN A 563 -8.34 18.11 -20.04
CA GLN A 563 -7.39 17.64 -21.07
C GLN A 563 -6.11 18.50 -21.12
N ASP A 564 -6.26 19.82 -21.00
CA ASP A 564 -5.14 20.75 -21.09
C ASP A 564 -4.30 20.75 -19.80
N VAL A 565 -3.00 20.48 -19.93
CA VAL A 565 -2.05 20.48 -18.81
C VAL A 565 -1.95 21.85 -18.13
N ARG A 566 -2.17 22.96 -18.86
CA ARG A 566 -2.13 24.33 -18.31
C ARG A 566 -3.31 24.59 -17.39
N VAL A 567 -4.46 23.98 -17.67
CA VAL A 567 -5.61 24.00 -16.75
C VAL A 567 -5.28 23.22 -15.48
N ARG A 568 -4.65 22.04 -15.59
CA ARG A 568 -4.24 21.25 -14.41
C ARG A 568 -3.16 21.95 -13.57
N GLU A 569 -2.18 22.61 -14.21
CA GLU A 569 -1.20 23.48 -13.55
C GLU A 569 -1.90 24.66 -12.84
N ALA A 570 -2.81 25.36 -13.53
CA ALA A 570 -3.58 26.47 -12.96
C ALA A 570 -4.42 26.07 -11.74
N LEU A 571 -5.13 24.93 -11.81
CA LEU A 571 -5.92 24.40 -10.70
C LEU A 571 -5.03 23.91 -9.55
N THR A 572 -3.82 23.44 -9.84
CA THR A 572 -2.81 23.06 -8.83
C THR A 572 -2.28 24.27 -8.06
N LEU A 573 -2.12 25.42 -8.73
CA LEU A 573 -1.64 26.67 -8.12
C LEU A 573 -2.57 27.24 -7.03
N LEU A 574 -3.85 26.84 -7.01
CA LEU A 574 -4.86 27.43 -6.12
C LEU A 574 -4.98 26.74 -4.74
N LEU A 575 -4.27 25.63 -4.51
CA LEU A 575 -4.19 24.98 -3.20
C LEU A 575 -3.09 25.60 -2.33
N ASP A 576 -3.49 26.50 -1.43
CA ASP A 576 -2.63 27.14 -0.42
C ASP A 576 -2.22 26.13 0.66
N PHE A 577 -1.04 25.52 0.53
CA PHE A 577 -0.58 24.54 1.51
C PHE A 577 -0.15 25.19 2.81
N GLU A 578 0.60 26.30 2.75
CA GLU A 578 1.18 26.92 3.92
C GLU A 578 0.08 27.45 4.85
N TRP A 579 -1.02 27.97 4.30
CA TRP A 579 -2.22 28.31 5.09
C TRP A 579 -2.89 27.04 5.64
N THR A 580 -3.12 26.02 4.81
CA THR A 580 -3.82 24.78 5.22
C THR A 580 -3.06 24.07 6.36
N ASN A 581 -1.74 23.94 6.23
CA ASN A 581 -0.87 23.32 7.23
C ASN A 581 -0.85 24.12 8.53
N LYS A 582 -0.70 25.45 8.44
CA LYS A 582 -0.70 26.35 9.60
C LYS A 582 -2.02 26.35 10.36
N GLN A 583 -3.15 26.45 9.66
CA GLN A 583 -4.46 26.69 10.28
C GLN A 583 -5.24 25.40 10.61
N LEU A 584 -5.11 24.34 9.81
CA LEU A 584 -5.89 23.09 9.98
C LEU A 584 -5.08 21.95 10.59
N PHE A 585 -3.74 22.00 10.51
CA PHE A 585 -2.83 20.93 10.91
C PHE A 585 -1.74 21.36 11.91
N ASN A 586 -1.74 22.60 12.42
CA ASN A 586 -0.72 23.09 13.38
C ASN A 586 0.74 22.98 12.87
N GLY A 587 0.97 23.04 11.56
CA GLY A 587 2.29 22.87 10.92
C GLY A 587 2.77 21.41 10.81
N SER A 588 1.92 20.44 11.14
CA SER A 588 2.28 19.02 11.37
C SER A 588 2.75 18.21 10.16
N TYR A 589 2.64 18.71 8.92
CA TYR A 589 2.91 17.94 7.70
C TYR A 589 3.90 18.65 6.76
N SER A 590 4.48 17.88 5.83
CA SER A 590 5.29 18.37 4.70
C SER A 590 4.48 18.29 3.40
N ARG A 591 4.57 19.30 2.52
CA ARG A 591 3.98 19.23 1.16
C ARG A 591 4.61 18.06 0.41
N THR A 592 3.79 17.21 -0.19
CA THR A 592 4.27 16.16 -1.10
C THR A 592 4.64 16.78 -2.45
N LYS A 593 5.83 16.49 -2.96
CA LYS A 593 6.43 17.09 -4.17
C LYS A 593 6.76 16.07 -5.27
N SER A 594 6.59 14.78 -4.98
CA SER A 594 6.95 13.65 -5.84
C SER A 594 5.93 12.52 -5.65
N TYR A 595 5.76 11.66 -6.65
CA TYR A 595 5.02 10.39 -6.53
C TYR A 595 5.75 9.36 -5.65
N PHE A 596 7.05 9.58 -5.36
CA PHE A 596 7.93 8.72 -4.55
C PHE A 596 8.64 9.52 -3.44
N ASP A 597 7.99 10.58 -2.93
CA ASP A 597 8.55 11.51 -1.93
C ASP A 597 8.93 10.79 -0.61
N ASN A 598 9.71 11.43 0.25
CA ASN A 598 10.29 10.84 1.46
C ASN A 598 11.22 9.64 1.18
N SER A 599 11.77 9.52 -0.04
CA SER A 599 12.73 8.48 -0.41
C SER A 599 13.78 8.98 -1.40
N GLU A 600 14.83 8.17 -1.61
CA GLU A 600 15.86 8.42 -2.63
C GLU A 600 15.34 8.33 -4.07
N MET A 601 14.14 7.78 -4.29
CA MET A 601 13.50 7.58 -5.60
C MET A 601 12.78 8.83 -6.12
N ALA A 602 12.61 9.85 -5.27
CA ALA A 602 11.98 11.12 -5.64
C ALA A 602 12.84 11.93 -6.63
N ALA A 603 12.23 12.48 -7.67
CA ALA A 603 12.89 13.40 -8.59
C ALA A 603 13.20 14.75 -7.93
N SER A 604 14.34 15.33 -8.28
CA SER A 604 14.73 16.68 -7.86
C SER A 604 15.69 17.31 -8.89
N GLY A 605 15.81 18.63 -8.87
CA GLY A 605 16.62 19.38 -9.85
C GLY A 605 16.18 19.11 -11.29
N LEU A 606 17.15 19.17 -12.23
CA LEU A 606 17.01 18.69 -13.60
C LEU A 606 17.32 17.17 -13.69
N PRO A 607 16.98 16.47 -14.78
CA PRO A 607 17.38 15.08 -14.98
C PRO A 607 18.91 14.89 -14.96
N SER A 608 19.38 13.81 -14.33
CA SER A 608 20.77 13.37 -14.46
C SER A 608 21.06 12.76 -15.84
N ALA A 609 22.34 12.56 -16.17
CA ALA A 609 22.75 11.95 -17.44
C ALA A 609 22.17 10.54 -17.68
N GLU A 610 21.90 9.78 -16.62
CA GLU A 610 21.27 8.45 -16.73
C GLU A 610 19.76 8.56 -16.96
N GLU A 611 19.08 9.50 -16.29
CA GLU A 611 17.66 9.79 -16.55
C GLU A 611 17.44 10.30 -17.98
N LEU A 612 18.36 11.12 -18.51
CA LEU A 612 18.27 11.61 -19.90
C LEU A 612 18.31 10.46 -20.93
N LYS A 613 19.03 9.36 -20.69
CA LYS A 613 19.03 8.19 -21.59
C LYS A 613 17.64 7.58 -21.73
N LEU A 614 16.81 7.65 -20.69
CA LEU A 614 15.42 7.19 -20.68
C LEU A 614 14.44 8.23 -21.26
N LEU A 615 14.72 9.52 -21.05
CA LEU A 615 13.81 10.62 -21.38
C LEU A 615 13.98 11.16 -22.81
N GLU A 616 15.20 11.21 -23.36
CA GLU A 616 15.46 11.72 -24.73
C GLU A 616 14.67 10.96 -25.83
N PRO A 617 14.52 9.61 -25.81
CA PRO A 617 13.65 8.88 -26.75
C PRO A 617 12.15 9.24 -26.68
N LEU A 618 11.75 9.98 -25.64
CA LEU A 618 10.40 10.46 -25.40
C LEU A 618 10.25 11.97 -25.66
N ARG A 619 11.31 12.69 -26.05
CA ARG A 619 11.26 14.11 -26.40
C ARG A 619 10.20 14.37 -27.48
N GLY A 620 9.39 15.43 -27.29
CA GLY A 620 8.24 15.73 -28.15
C GLY A 620 7.00 14.85 -27.93
N LYS A 621 7.07 13.84 -27.05
CA LYS A 621 5.91 13.09 -26.52
C LYS A 621 5.59 13.51 -25.08
N ILE A 622 6.63 13.71 -24.27
CA ILE A 622 6.54 14.27 -22.91
C ILE A 622 6.76 15.80 -22.92
N PRO A 623 6.31 16.54 -21.89
CA PRO A 623 6.46 18.00 -21.85
C PRO A 623 7.93 18.44 -21.85
N ASP A 624 8.31 19.41 -22.70
CA ASP A 624 9.71 19.88 -22.81
C ASP A 624 10.29 20.42 -21.49
N ARG A 625 9.43 20.89 -20.57
CA ARG A 625 9.79 21.33 -19.21
C ARG A 625 10.45 20.22 -18.37
N VAL A 626 10.25 18.94 -18.71
CA VAL A 626 10.99 17.80 -18.13
C VAL A 626 12.52 17.97 -18.28
N PHE A 627 12.96 18.60 -19.37
CA PHE A 627 14.38 18.79 -19.69
C PHE A 627 14.93 20.18 -19.30
N SER A 628 14.10 21.23 -19.30
CA SER A 628 14.55 22.61 -19.05
C SER A 628 14.35 23.10 -17.61
N ASP A 629 13.33 22.61 -16.91
CA ASP A 629 12.83 23.21 -15.67
C ASP A 629 12.92 22.19 -14.50
N PRO A 630 13.47 22.58 -13.34
CA PRO A 630 13.25 21.80 -12.12
C PRO A 630 11.79 21.93 -11.69
N PHE A 631 11.08 20.80 -11.53
CA PHE A 631 9.70 20.82 -11.07
C PHE A 631 9.59 21.43 -9.67
N THR A 632 8.69 22.39 -9.50
CA THR A 632 8.43 23.06 -8.22
C THR A 632 6.95 23.29 -8.02
N LEU A 633 6.48 23.09 -6.79
CA LEU A 633 5.14 23.49 -6.37
C LEU A 633 5.16 24.92 -5.80
N PRO A 634 4.03 25.65 -5.89
CA PRO A 634 3.92 26.96 -5.26
C PRO A 634 4.10 26.85 -3.75
N VAL A 635 4.79 27.84 -3.19
CA VAL A 635 4.85 28.11 -1.75
C VAL A 635 4.20 29.48 -1.55
N THR A 636 3.26 29.58 -0.61
CA THR A 636 2.61 30.85 -0.22
C THR A 636 3.27 31.44 1.04
N ASP A 637 2.81 32.61 1.49
CA ASP A 637 3.19 33.18 2.79
C ASP A 637 2.35 32.63 3.96
N GLY A 638 1.44 31.69 3.70
CA GLY A 638 0.49 31.14 4.67
C GLY A 638 -0.54 32.15 5.18
N SER A 639 -0.75 33.28 4.49
CA SER A 639 -1.77 34.29 4.81
C SER A 639 -3.18 33.89 4.37
N GLY A 640 -3.30 33.02 3.37
CA GLY A 640 -4.57 32.74 2.69
C GLY A 640 -4.92 33.75 1.60
N MET A 641 -4.00 34.63 1.20
CA MET A 641 -4.15 35.65 0.14
C MET A 641 -3.31 35.33 -1.09
N THR A 642 -3.65 34.25 -1.81
CA THR A 642 -2.89 33.66 -2.94
C THR A 642 -2.89 34.47 -4.25
N ARG A 643 -2.90 35.80 -4.19
CA ARG A 643 -2.96 36.69 -5.36
C ARG A 643 -1.89 36.45 -6.44
N PRO A 644 -0.61 36.17 -6.11
CA PRO A 644 0.39 35.82 -7.12
C PRO A 644 0.04 34.52 -7.87
N GLN A 645 -0.38 33.49 -7.13
CA GLN A 645 -0.76 32.19 -7.65
C GLN A 645 -2.05 32.27 -8.48
N GLN A 646 -3.06 32.99 -7.99
CA GLN A 646 -4.29 33.31 -8.72
C GLN A 646 -4.00 34.03 -10.05
N ARG A 647 -3.05 34.96 -10.08
CA ARG A 647 -2.64 35.64 -11.32
C ARG A 647 -2.00 34.67 -12.32
N ARG A 648 -1.08 33.80 -11.89
CA ARG A 648 -0.44 32.84 -12.81
C ARG A 648 -1.42 31.75 -13.27
N ALA A 649 -2.31 31.30 -12.38
CA ALA A 649 -3.42 30.41 -12.74
C ALA A 649 -4.31 31.07 -13.80
N PHE A 650 -4.76 32.31 -13.59
CA PHE A 650 -5.57 33.03 -14.57
C PHE A 650 -4.87 33.17 -15.94
N GLN A 651 -3.57 33.48 -15.96
CA GLN A 651 -2.77 33.51 -17.20
C GLN A 651 -2.76 32.16 -17.91
N LEU A 652 -2.48 31.05 -17.20
CA LEU A 652 -2.52 29.69 -17.76
C LEU A 652 -3.90 29.32 -18.32
N LEU A 653 -4.99 29.74 -17.67
CA LEU A 653 -6.35 29.55 -18.16
C LEU A 653 -6.62 30.37 -19.44
N GLN A 654 -6.16 31.62 -19.49
CA GLN A 654 -6.23 32.44 -20.71
C GLN A 654 -5.38 31.88 -21.85
N GLU A 655 -4.19 31.35 -21.56
CA GLU A 655 -3.35 30.61 -22.51
C GLU A 655 -4.08 29.37 -23.05
N ALA A 656 -4.91 28.71 -22.22
CA ALA A 656 -5.81 27.61 -22.58
C ALA A 656 -7.14 28.05 -23.22
N GLY A 657 -7.29 29.35 -23.56
CA GLY A 657 -8.46 29.89 -24.25
C GLY A 657 -9.69 30.14 -23.37
N TRP A 658 -9.58 29.92 -22.05
CA TRP A 658 -10.64 30.23 -21.10
C TRP A 658 -10.71 31.75 -20.84
N LYS A 659 -11.87 32.23 -20.40
CA LYS A 659 -12.14 33.67 -20.21
C LYS A 659 -13.23 33.89 -19.17
N ILE A 660 -13.31 35.11 -18.62
CA ILE A 660 -14.43 35.50 -17.76
C ILE A 660 -15.55 36.12 -18.62
N VAL A 661 -16.78 35.68 -18.38
CA VAL A 661 -18.03 36.24 -18.92
C VAL A 661 -19.03 36.28 -17.77
N ASP A 662 -19.67 37.43 -17.54
CA ASP A 662 -20.65 37.65 -16.47
C ASP A 662 -20.18 37.14 -15.08
N ASP A 663 -18.96 37.55 -14.71
CA ASP A 663 -18.21 37.17 -13.50
C ASP A 663 -17.98 35.66 -13.29
N LYS A 664 -18.18 34.85 -14.33
CA LYS A 664 -17.92 33.40 -14.33
C LYS A 664 -16.80 33.04 -15.30
N MET A 665 -15.99 32.06 -14.93
CA MET A 665 -15.07 31.43 -15.87
C MET A 665 -15.86 30.61 -16.88
N VAL A 666 -15.58 30.77 -18.17
CA VAL A 666 -16.03 29.87 -19.23
C VAL A 666 -14.84 29.21 -19.91
N ASP A 667 -15.01 27.96 -20.33
CA ASP A 667 -14.02 27.19 -21.07
C ASP A 667 -13.78 27.75 -22.49
N ALA A 668 -12.88 27.11 -23.24
CA ALA A 668 -12.57 27.49 -24.62
C ALA A 668 -13.77 27.35 -25.60
N GLN A 669 -14.81 26.59 -25.20
CA GLN A 669 -16.04 26.38 -25.94
C GLN A 669 -17.16 27.36 -25.51
N GLY A 670 -16.99 28.08 -24.40
CA GLY A 670 -17.93 29.05 -23.85
C GLY A 670 -18.86 28.50 -22.76
N ASN A 671 -18.65 27.28 -22.26
CA ASN A 671 -19.45 26.71 -21.17
C ASN A 671 -18.96 27.23 -19.80
N PRO A 672 -19.85 27.61 -18.87
CA PRO A 672 -19.46 27.94 -17.50
C PRO A 672 -18.74 26.79 -16.79
N VAL A 673 -17.56 27.06 -16.22
CA VAL A 673 -16.72 26.03 -15.61
C VAL A 673 -17.24 25.67 -14.23
N LYS A 674 -17.81 24.46 -14.15
CA LYS A 674 -18.30 23.81 -12.94
C LYS A 674 -17.59 22.47 -12.77
N ILE A 675 -17.14 22.18 -11.56
CA ILE A 675 -16.39 20.96 -11.21
C ILE A 675 -17.04 20.30 -10.00
N GLU A 676 -17.41 19.02 -10.10
CA GLU A 676 -17.82 18.21 -8.96
C GLU A 676 -16.62 17.54 -8.27
N PHE A 677 -16.43 17.84 -6.99
CA PHE A 677 -15.50 17.13 -6.12
C PHE A 677 -16.27 16.10 -5.28
N LEU A 678 -16.11 14.82 -5.61
CA LEU A 678 -16.79 13.72 -4.92
C LEU A 678 -16.00 13.27 -3.68
N ILE A 679 -16.67 13.18 -2.52
CA ILE A 679 -16.11 12.69 -1.25
C ILE A 679 -17.05 11.71 -0.53
N ALA A 680 -16.45 10.77 0.20
CA ALA A 680 -17.13 9.98 1.24
C ALA A 680 -16.69 10.38 2.66
N GLN A 681 -15.42 10.78 2.83
CA GLN A 681 -14.86 11.25 4.10
C GLN A 681 -15.16 12.74 4.31
N THR A 682 -15.90 13.06 5.37
CA THR A 682 -16.29 14.44 5.72
C THR A 682 -15.11 15.32 6.15
N GLU A 683 -14.01 14.71 6.56
CA GLU A 683 -12.82 15.33 7.16
C GLU A 683 -12.01 16.13 6.14
N PHE A 684 -12.24 15.86 4.84
CA PHE A 684 -11.70 16.61 3.72
C PHE A 684 -12.49 17.88 3.37
N GLU A 685 -13.74 18.05 3.82
CA GLU A 685 -14.53 19.23 3.45
C GLU A 685 -13.92 20.53 3.99
N ARG A 686 -13.36 20.51 5.22
CA ARG A 686 -12.62 21.65 5.81
C ARG A 686 -11.37 22.06 5.01
N ILE A 687 -10.82 21.17 4.20
CA ILE A 687 -9.68 21.41 3.30
C ILE A 687 -10.18 21.91 1.93
N LEU A 688 -11.27 21.34 1.43
CA LEU A 688 -11.87 21.70 0.15
C LEU A 688 -12.60 23.06 0.18
N LEU A 689 -13.07 23.54 1.34
CA LEU A 689 -13.71 24.86 1.46
C LEU A 689 -12.76 26.04 1.15
N PRO A 690 -11.53 26.11 1.71
CA PRO A 690 -10.50 27.06 1.26
C PRO A 690 -10.18 26.96 -0.24
N TYR A 691 -10.05 25.75 -0.77
CA TYR A 691 -9.75 25.52 -2.18
C TYR A 691 -10.89 25.99 -3.10
N LYS A 692 -12.14 25.70 -2.72
CA LYS A 692 -13.37 26.20 -3.37
C LYS A 692 -13.41 27.73 -3.42
N ARG A 693 -13.03 28.41 -2.33
CA ARG A 693 -12.96 29.89 -2.31
C ARG A 693 -11.91 30.39 -3.32
N ASN A 694 -10.70 29.83 -3.29
CA ASN A 694 -9.61 30.25 -4.18
C ASN A 694 -9.94 29.99 -5.68
N LEU A 695 -10.78 28.99 -5.99
CA LEU A 695 -11.35 28.74 -7.32
C LEU A 695 -12.46 29.74 -7.68
N SER A 696 -13.35 30.03 -6.73
CA SER A 696 -14.45 30.99 -6.90
C SER A 696 -13.94 32.43 -7.12
N ASP A 697 -12.78 32.78 -6.58
CA ASP A 697 -12.09 34.07 -6.85
C ASP A 697 -11.66 34.23 -8.32
N LEU A 698 -11.61 33.13 -9.10
CA LEU A 698 -11.43 33.13 -10.55
C LEU A 698 -12.71 32.79 -11.32
N GLY A 699 -13.88 32.78 -10.66
CA GLY A 699 -15.17 32.48 -11.29
C GLY A 699 -15.43 31.00 -11.59
N ILE A 700 -14.68 30.06 -10.99
CA ILE A 700 -14.85 28.61 -11.18
C ILE A 700 -15.72 28.03 -10.05
N GLU A 701 -16.80 27.30 -10.41
CA GLU A 701 -17.71 26.72 -9.42
C GLU A 701 -17.26 25.31 -8.98
N LEU A 702 -16.68 25.17 -7.78
CA LEU A 702 -16.46 23.85 -7.15
C LEU A 702 -17.71 23.41 -6.37
N VAL A 703 -18.30 22.26 -6.73
CA VAL A 703 -19.39 21.61 -5.98
C VAL A 703 -18.82 20.44 -5.21
N ILE A 704 -18.82 20.51 -3.88
CA ILE A 704 -18.43 19.40 -3.02
C ILE A 704 -19.63 18.47 -2.90
N ARG A 705 -19.52 17.25 -3.42
CA ARG A 705 -20.57 16.23 -3.41
C ARG A 705 -20.22 15.15 -2.40
N ARG A 706 -20.96 15.09 -1.29
CA ARG A 706 -20.95 13.94 -0.38
C ARG A 706 -21.73 12.78 -1.01
N ALA A 707 -21.24 11.56 -0.80
CA ALA A 707 -21.88 10.29 -1.12
C ALA A 707 -21.67 9.30 0.02
N ASP A 708 -22.56 8.32 0.18
CA ASP A 708 -22.28 7.18 1.05
C ASP A 708 -21.17 6.29 0.46
N VAL A 709 -20.60 5.40 1.27
CA VAL A 709 -19.46 4.56 0.85
C VAL A 709 -19.80 3.65 -0.34
N SER A 710 -21.04 3.15 -0.44
CA SER A 710 -21.47 2.29 -1.54
C SER A 710 -21.66 3.09 -2.83
N GLN A 711 -22.31 4.26 -2.76
CA GLN A 711 -22.41 5.18 -3.89
C GLN A 711 -21.02 5.66 -4.34
N TYR A 712 -20.13 5.99 -3.40
CA TYR A 712 -18.77 6.43 -3.70
C TYR A 712 -17.97 5.34 -4.44
N ILE A 713 -17.97 4.10 -3.93
CA ILE A 713 -17.30 2.96 -4.60
C ILE A 713 -17.88 2.69 -5.98
N ASN A 714 -19.20 2.76 -6.16
CA ASN A 714 -19.83 2.56 -7.45
C ASN A 714 -19.46 3.65 -8.46
N ARG A 715 -19.46 4.93 -8.05
CA ARG A 715 -19.01 6.07 -8.88
C ARG A 715 -17.51 6.01 -9.18
N LEU A 716 -16.68 5.54 -8.25
CA LEU A 716 -15.26 5.28 -8.51
C LEU A 716 -15.06 4.21 -9.59
N ARG A 717 -15.81 3.11 -9.53
CA ARG A 717 -15.77 2.01 -10.52
C ARG A 717 -16.26 2.44 -11.89
N SER A 718 -17.34 3.22 -11.97
CA SER A 718 -17.87 3.77 -13.23
C SER A 718 -17.13 5.00 -13.75
N ARG A 719 -16.07 5.46 -13.05
CA ARG A 719 -15.31 6.68 -13.36
C ARG A 719 -16.18 7.95 -13.45
N ASP A 720 -17.27 7.99 -12.67
CA ASP A 720 -18.23 9.09 -12.61
C ASP A 720 -17.91 10.07 -11.46
N TYR A 721 -17.00 10.99 -11.76
CA TYR A 721 -16.60 12.13 -10.94
C TYR A 721 -15.82 13.12 -11.83
N ASP A 722 -15.72 14.39 -11.44
CA ASP A 722 -14.75 15.30 -12.07
C ASP A 722 -13.42 15.24 -11.30
N MET A 723 -13.49 15.45 -9.98
CA MET A 723 -12.36 15.30 -9.06
C MET A 723 -12.70 14.45 -7.84
N ILE A 724 -11.69 13.77 -7.30
CA ILE A 724 -11.73 12.99 -6.05
C ILE A 724 -10.45 13.22 -5.25
N VAL A 725 -10.43 12.79 -3.99
CA VAL A 725 -9.17 12.56 -3.25
C VAL A 725 -8.87 11.07 -3.20
N THR A 726 -7.60 10.72 -3.48
CA THR A 726 -7.05 9.37 -3.34
C THR A 726 -5.52 9.47 -3.25
N GLY A 727 -4.83 8.35 -3.10
CA GLY A 727 -3.36 8.28 -3.11
C GLY A 727 -2.84 7.10 -3.92
N TYR A 728 -1.59 7.24 -4.37
CA TYR A 728 -0.83 6.24 -5.12
C TYR A 728 0.34 5.74 -4.26
N PRO A 729 0.10 4.87 -3.25
CA PRO A 729 1.10 4.49 -2.26
C PRO A 729 2.26 3.69 -2.90
N GLN A 730 3.47 3.97 -2.44
CA GLN A 730 4.71 3.39 -2.91
C GLN A 730 5.33 2.52 -1.82
N SER A 731 5.93 1.39 -2.20
CA SER A 731 6.83 0.62 -1.33
C SER A 731 8.25 1.17 -1.42
N SER A 732 9.15 0.66 -0.58
CA SER A 732 10.60 0.88 -0.71
C SER A 732 11.19 0.39 -2.03
N SER A 733 10.51 -0.54 -2.74
CA SER A 733 10.92 -1.11 -4.03
C SER A 733 9.69 -1.25 -4.95
N PRO A 734 9.21 -0.17 -5.58
CA PRO A 734 8.02 -0.18 -6.42
C PRO A 734 8.17 -1.09 -7.64
N GLY A 735 7.06 -1.71 -8.08
CA GLY A 735 7.04 -2.76 -9.10
C GLY A 735 5.70 -2.85 -9.83
N ASN A 736 5.10 -4.04 -9.84
CA ASN A 736 3.95 -4.36 -10.70
C ASN A 736 2.70 -3.49 -10.45
N GLU A 737 2.54 -2.96 -9.23
CA GLU A 737 1.44 -2.05 -8.86
C GLU A 737 1.47 -0.73 -9.64
N GLN A 738 2.62 -0.30 -10.17
CA GLN A 738 2.71 0.89 -11.02
C GLN A 738 1.85 0.77 -12.30
N ARG A 739 1.67 -0.45 -12.86
CA ARG A 739 0.69 -0.68 -13.94
C ARG A 739 -0.73 -0.42 -13.48
N VAL A 740 -1.08 -0.81 -12.25
CA VAL A 740 -2.43 -0.62 -11.68
C VAL A 740 -2.73 0.86 -11.39
N TYR A 741 -1.69 1.69 -11.27
CA TYR A 741 -1.78 3.13 -11.04
C TYR A 741 -1.80 3.98 -12.32
N PHE A 742 -0.88 3.76 -13.25
CA PHE A 742 -0.56 4.75 -14.30
C PHE A 742 -0.65 4.23 -15.74
N ASP A 743 -0.59 2.91 -15.96
CA ASP A 743 -0.57 2.33 -17.31
C ASP A 743 -1.94 2.42 -18.02
N SER A 744 -1.89 2.67 -19.33
CA SER A 744 -3.05 2.81 -20.24
C SER A 744 -4.01 1.62 -20.19
N SER A 745 -3.49 0.40 -20.02
CA SER A 745 -4.29 -0.83 -19.94
C SER A 745 -5.16 -0.88 -18.68
N SER A 746 -4.71 -0.26 -17.59
CA SER A 746 -5.48 -0.14 -16.35
C SER A 746 -6.57 0.93 -16.42
N ALA A 747 -6.47 1.92 -17.30
CA ALA A 747 -7.31 3.12 -17.27
C ALA A 747 -8.82 2.83 -17.15
N ASP A 748 -9.34 1.98 -18.03
CA ASP A 748 -10.78 1.67 -18.14
C ASP A 748 -11.21 0.41 -17.36
N ASN A 749 -10.29 -0.28 -16.69
CA ASN A 749 -10.63 -1.39 -15.81
C ASN A 749 -11.32 -0.84 -14.53
N PRO A 750 -12.60 -1.19 -14.24
CA PRO A 750 -13.33 -0.66 -13.08
C PRO A 750 -12.70 -1.01 -11.73
N GLY A 751 -11.91 -2.09 -11.67
CA GLY A 751 -11.19 -2.54 -10.48
C GLY A 751 -9.80 -1.92 -10.29
N SER A 752 -9.26 -1.21 -11.28
CA SER A 752 -7.93 -0.61 -11.19
C SER A 752 -7.91 0.67 -10.35
N ARG A 753 -6.70 1.08 -9.95
CA ARG A 753 -6.43 2.33 -9.23
C ARG A 753 -5.98 3.48 -10.16
N ASN A 754 -6.04 3.30 -11.49
CA ASN A 754 -5.88 4.39 -12.47
C ASN A 754 -7.15 5.26 -12.49
N PHE A 755 -7.40 5.94 -11.37
CA PHE A 755 -8.56 6.82 -11.16
C PHE A 755 -8.48 8.11 -11.99
N MET A 756 -7.28 8.52 -12.40
CA MET A 756 -7.11 9.62 -13.36
C MET A 756 -7.59 9.22 -14.76
N GLY A 757 -7.57 7.94 -15.13
CA GLY A 757 -7.88 7.50 -16.49
C GLY A 757 -6.77 7.83 -17.49
N LEU A 758 -5.52 7.87 -17.02
CA LEU A 758 -4.35 8.19 -17.83
C LEU A 758 -4.14 7.11 -18.90
N LYS A 759 -3.94 7.57 -20.14
CA LYS A 759 -3.49 6.75 -21.26
C LYS A 759 -2.38 7.52 -21.98
N ASP A 760 -1.14 7.13 -21.76
CA ASP A 760 0.03 7.81 -22.29
C ASP A 760 1.15 6.78 -22.58
N PRO A 761 1.42 6.45 -23.86
CA PRO A 761 2.46 5.50 -24.24
C PRO A 761 3.88 5.86 -23.76
N ALA A 762 4.16 7.12 -23.45
CA ALA A 762 5.43 7.51 -22.84
C ALA A 762 5.49 7.07 -21.37
N VAL A 763 4.40 7.27 -20.62
CA VAL A 763 4.26 6.78 -19.24
C VAL A 763 4.26 5.25 -19.20
N ASP A 764 3.54 4.57 -20.10
CA ASP A 764 3.53 3.10 -20.21
C ASP A 764 4.95 2.53 -20.39
N SER A 765 5.77 3.21 -21.21
CA SER A 765 7.17 2.81 -21.44
C SER A 765 8.05 2.99 -20.20
N LEU A 766 7.84 4.05 -19.41
CA LEU A 766 8.59 4.33 -18.18
C LEU A 766 8.15 3.40 -17.03
N VAL A 767 6.85 3.10 -16.92
CA VAL A 767 6.32 2.07 -16.01
C VAL A 767 6.89 0.69 -16.35
N THR A 768 6.98 0.35 -17.63
CA THR A 768 7.58 -0.91 -18.09
C THR A 768 9.08 -0.97 -17.80
N GLY A 769 9.82 0.13 -18.00
CA GLY A 769 11.24 0.21 -17.65
C GLY A 769 11.50 0.06 -16.15
N LEU A 770 10.68 0.72 -15.30
CA LEU A 770 10.72 0.60 -13.84
C LEU A 770 10.53 -0.85 -13.39
N ILE A 771 9.49 -1.53 -13.89
CA ILE A 771 9.20 -2.94 -13.54
C ILE A 771 10.31 -3.89 -14.01
N ASN A 772 10.96 -3.57 -15.12
CA ASN A 772 12.05 -4.37 -15.68
C ASN A 772 13.44 -4.04 -15.09
N ALA A 773 13.52 -3.16 -14.08
CA ALA A 773 14.78 -2.78 -13.46
C ALA A 773 15.58 -3.99 -12.96
N ASP A 774 16.90 -3.90 -13.07
CA ASP A 774 17.85 -4.98 -12.84
C ASP A 774 18.74 -4.79 -11.61
N SER A 775 18.70 -3.59 -11.02
CA SER A 775 19.52 -3.17 -9.89
C SER A 775 18.85 -2.03 -9.14
N ARG A 776 19.20 -1.85 -7.86
CA ARG A 776 18.68 -0.73 -7.04
C ARG A 776 18.90 0.63 -7.70
N GLN A 777 20.07 0.84 -8.30
CA GLN A 777 20.38 2.09 -8.99
C GLN A 777 19.58 2.27 -10.30
N SER A 778 19.34 1.19 -11.05
CA SER A 778 18.47 1.21 -12.23
C SER A 778 17.03 1.56 -11.87
N LEU A 779 16.50 0.99 -10.77
CA LEU A 779 15.18 1.33 -10.24
C LEU A 779 15.08 2.83 -9.90
N ILE A 780 16.06 3.37 -9.15
CA ILE A 780 16.10 4.79 -8.76
C ILE A 780 16.13 5.72 -9.99
N THR A 781 16.81 5.34 -11.07
CA THR A 781 16.83 6.10 -12.32
C THR A 781 15.47 6.06 -13.01
N HIS A 782 14.83 4.90 -13.11
CA HIS A 782 13.52 4.75 -13.72
C HIS A 782 12.38 5.42 -12.93
N THR A 783 12.38 5.30 -11.60
CA THR A 783 11.40 6.00 -10.74
C THR A 783 11.49 7.51 -10.91
N LYS A 784 12.71 8.08 -10.97
CA LYS A 784 12.90 9.52 -11.18
C LYS A 784 12.46 9.98 -12.58
N ALA A 785 12.76 9.19 -13.62
CA ALA A 785 12.29 9.48 -14.97
C ALA A 785 10.74 9.47 -15.06
N LEU A 786 10.10 8.45 -14.48
CA LEU A 786 8.63 8.36 -14.39
C LEU A 786 8.03 9.51 -13.58
N ASP A 787 8.58 9.80 -12.39
CA ASP A 787 8.14 10.86 -11.49
C ASP A 787 8.12 12.23 -12.18
N ARG A 788 9.20 12.60 -12.90
CA ARG A 788 9.25 13.86 -13.66
C ARG A 788 8.14 13.99 -14.68
N VAL A 789 7.82 12.92 -15.41
CA VAL A 789 6.77 12.94 -16.44
C VAL A 789 5.38 13.02 -15.80
N LEU A 790 5.13 12.26 -14.73
CA LEU A 790 3.86 12.31 -14.00
C LEU A 790 3.64 13.65 -13.26
N LEU A 791 4.71 14.29 -12.77
CA LEU A 791 4.68 15.62 -12.14
C LEU A 791 4.41 16.72 -13.16
N TRP A 792 5.16 16.75 -14.27
CA TRP A 792 4.93 17.72 -15.35
C TRP A 792 3.62 17.48 -16.11
N GLY A 793 3.02 16.29 -16.00
CA GLY A 793 1.66 16.02 -16.43
C GLY A 793 0.56 16.65 -15.56
N PHE A 794 0.87 17.10 -14.34
CA PHE A 794 -0.08 17.69 -13.38
C PHE A 794 -1.36 16.84 -13.17
N TYR A 795 -1.27 15.50 -13.21
CA TYR A 795 -2.45 14.63 -13.15
C TYR A 795 -3.18 14.65 -11.79
N VAL A 796 -2.54 15.20 -10.76
CA VAL A 796 -3.10 15.42 -9.42
C VAL A 796 -2.68 16.79 -8.90
N VAL A 797 -3.49 17.39 -8.01
CA VAL A 797 -3.06 18.47 -7.12
C VAL A 797 -2.41 17.82 -5.88
N PRO A 798 -1.08 17.93 -5.66
CA PRO A 798 -0.42 17.22 -4.56
C PRO A 798 -0.93 17.65 -3.19
N ASN A 799 -1.11 16.73 -2.25
CA ASN A 799 -1.41 17.05 -0.86
C ASN A 799 -0.11 17.09 -0.02
N TRP A 800 -0.01 16.27 1.02
CA TRP A 800 1.03 16.32 2.03
C TRP A 800 1.21 14.94 2.68
N HIS A 801 2.35 14.76 3.35
CA HIS A 801 2.68 13.57 4.12
C HIS A 801 3.24 13.96 5.51
N ILE A 802 3.35 12.97 6.40
CA ILE A 802 4.07 13.07 7.67
C ILE A 802 5.41 12.34 7.54
N LYS A 803 6.50 12.92 8.06
CA LYS A 803 7.86 12.33 8.03
C LYS A 803 8.21 11.55 9.28
N THR A 804 7.23 11.38 10.16
CA THR A 804 7.38 10.79 11.49
C THR A 804 6.14 9.96 11.83
N TRP A 805 6.31 8.87 12.56
CA TRP A 805 5.22 8.27 13.33
C TRP A 805 5.10 9.01 14.66
N ARG A 806 3.89 9.41 15.02
CA ARG A 806 3.60 10.05 16.31
C ARG A 806 3.16 8.97 17.29
N VAL A 807 3.98 8.73 18.30
CA VAL A 807 3.70 7.73 19.33
C VAL A 807 3.51 8.39 20.68
N ALA A 808 2.46 8.00 21.39
CA ALA A 808 2.28 8.30 22.80
C ALA A 808 2.31 6.98 23.57
N TYR A 809 3.19 6.85 24.55
CA TYR A 809 3.40 5.59 25.27
C TYR A 809 3.74 5.80 26.74
N TRP A 810 3.29 4.90 27.61
CA TRP A 810 3.53 5.02 29.04
C TRP A 810 4.99 4.63 29.40
N ASN A 811 5.57 5.37 30.34
CA ASN A 811 7.02 5.38 30.59
C ASN A 811 7.62 4.08 31.17
N HIS A 812 6.79 3.10 31.49
CA HIS A 812 7.21 1.73 31.81
C HIS A 812 7.62 0.93 30.56
N LEU A 813 7.25 1.36 29.36
CA LEU A 813 7.78 0.84 28.11
C LEU A 813 9.14 1.48 27.77
N ASP A 814 9.98 0.75 27.06
CA ASP A 814 11.14 1.27 26.34
C ASP A 814 11.27 0.63 24.96
N HIS A 815 12.11 1.21 24.11
CA HIS A 815 12.38 0.74 22.76
C HIS A 815 13.83 0.96 22.33
N PRO A 816 14.30 0.25 21.28
CA PRO A 816 15.64 0.43 20.71
C PRO A 816 15.93 1.89 20.33
N LYS A 817 17.21 2.29 20.43
CA LYS A 817 17.67 3.65 20.10
C LYS A 817 18.11 3.77 18.64
N ALA A 818 18.67 2.69 18.08
CA ALA A 818 18.62 2.46 16.64
C ALA A 818 17.16 2.22 16.23
N LYS A 819 16.74 2.76 15.08
CA LYS A 819 15.33 2.81 14.68
C LYS A 819 15.11 1.93 13.45
N ALA A 820 14.04 1.12 13.49
CA ALA A 820 13.47 0.56 12.27
C ALA A 820 13.01 1.73 11.38
N LEU A 821 13.23 1.61 10.07
CA LEU A 821 12.97 2.70 9.11
C LEU A 821 11.67 2.50 8.34
N SER A 822 11.23 1.25 8.16
CA SER A 822 9.96 0.92 7.50
C SER A 822 8.79 0.62 8.45
N ASP A 823 9.05 0.45 9.75
CA ASP A 823 8.02 0.23 10.77
C ASP A 823 8.40 0.86 12.12
N ILE A 824 7.42 1.05 13.01
CA ILE A 824 7.60 1.51 14.40
C ILE A 824 8.36 0.47 15.23
N GLY A 825 8.33 -0.80 14.81
CA GLY A 825 9.04 -1.90 15.42
C GLY A 825 8.44 -2.30 16.77
N LEU A 826 7.14 -2.18 16.99
CA LEU A 826 6.50 -2.37 18.31
C LEU A 826 6.87 -3.70 18.99
N MET A 827 7.10 -4.76 18.20
CA MET A 827 7.55 -6.06 18.71
C MET A 827 9.03 -6.14 19.13
N THR A 828 9.82 -5.06 18.98
CA THR A 828 11.18 -4.90 19.52
C THR A 828 11.20 -4.11 20.84
N TRP A 829 10.08 -3.50 21.22
CA TRP A 829 9.90 -2.76 22.47
C TRP A 829 9.83 -3.73 23.66
N TRP A 830 10.00 -3.25 24.89
CA TRP A 830 9.93 -4.07 26.10
C TRP A 830 9.36 -3.31 27.31
N ALA A 831 8.90 -4.05 28.32
CA ALA A 831 8.56 -3.49 29.62
C ALA A 831 9.82 -3.38 30.51
N LYS A 832 10.01 -2.23 31.14
CA LYS A 832 11.08 -1.98 32.12
C LYS A 832 10.77 -2.74 33.42
N PRO A 833 11.64 -3.66 33.90
CA PRO A 833 11.33 -4.51 35.05
C PRO A 833 10.93 -3.74 36.32
N ASP A 834 11.57 -2.61 36.58
CA ASP A 834 11.42 -1.84 37.83
C ASP A 834 10.33 -0.75 37.78
N VAL A 835 9.67 -0.56 36.63
CA VAL A 835 8.65 0.49 36.45
C VAL A 835 7.28 -0.15 36.34
N LYS A 836 6.40 0.14 37.32
CA LYS A 836 5.03 -0.36 37.31
C LYS A 836 4.24 0.23 36.12
N PRO A 837 3.47 -0.58 35.37
CA PRO A 837 2.54 -0.07 34.37
C PRO A 837 1.54 0.93 34.96
N ALA A 838 1.02 1.82 34.12
CA ALA A 838 -0.01 2.75 34.54
C ALA A 838 -1.28 1.98 34.91
N THR A 839 -1.64 1.97 36.19
CA THR A 839 -2.97 1.47 36.60
C THR A 839 -4.03 2.38 36.03
N ALA A 840 -5.08 1.78 35.48
CA ALA A 840 -6.27 2.47 35.00
C ALA A 840 -6.80 3.41 36.09
N THR A 841 -6.73 4.73 35.82
CA THR A 841 -7.46 5.69 36.66
C THR A 841 -8.95 5.40 36.48
N PRO A 842 -9.74 5.20 37.55
CA PRO A 842 -11.18 4.97 37.39
C PRO A 842 -11.83 6.17 36.69
N SER A 843 -12.20 6.00 35.42
CA SER A 843 -13.10 6.92 34.74
C SER A 843 -14.42 6.96 35.48
N ALA A 844 -15.07 8.13 35.53
CA ALA A 844 -16.40 8.28 36.13
C ALA A 844 -17.34 7.16 35.62
N PRO A 845 -18.13 6.54 36.52
CA PRO A 845 -18.30 5.09 36.51
C PRO A 845 -19.06 4.51 35.33
N ASP A 846 -18.84 3.21 35.12
CA ASP A 846 -19.47 2.32 34.14
C ASP A 846 -20.99 2.12 34.40
N GLN A 847 -21.76 3.21 34.33
CA GLN A 847 -23.22 3.22 34.47
C GLN A 847 -23.95 2.84 33.17
N ALA A 848 -23.29 2.04 32.32
CA ALA A 848 -23.88 1.39 31.16
C ALA A 848 -24.23 -0.08 31.44
N LYS A 849 -24.62 -0.41 32.68
CA LYS A 849 -25.32 -1.69 32.97
C LYS A 849 -26.53 -1.81 32.03
N PRO A 850 -26.72 -2.92 31.32
CA PRO A 850 -27.90 -3.14 30.50
C PRO A 850 -29.14 -3.30 31.40
N ALA A 851 -29.92 -2.23 31.52
CA ALA A 851 -31.20 -2.25 32.23
C ALA A 851 -32.27 -2.96 31.40
N ASN A 852 -32.23 -4.31 31.40
CA ASN A 852 -33.35 -5.24 31.31
C ASN A 852 -32.82 -6.69 31.19
N ALA A 853 -32.74 -7.39 32.32
CA ALA A 853 -32.41 -8.82 32.39
C ALA A 853 -33.05 -9.51 33.62
N GLU A 854 -34.23 -9.07 34.03
CA GLU A 854 -35.08 -9.74 35.04
C GLU A 854 -36.55 -9.76 34.60
N GLN A 855 -36.90 -10.75 33.76
CA GLN A 855 -38.24 -11.36 33.65
C GLN A 855 -38.16 -12.64 32.81
#